data_AF-A0AAD9IRZ1-F1
#
_entry.id   AF-A0AAD9IRZ1-F1
#
_cell.length_a   1.000
_cell.length_b   1.000
_cell.length_c   1.000
_cell.angle_alpha   90.00
_cell.angle_beta   90.00
_cell.angle_gamma   90.00
#
_symmetry.space_group_name_H-M   'P 1'
#
loop_
_entity.id
_entity.type
_entity.pdbx_description
1 polymer ?
#
loop_
_entity_poly.entity_id
_entity_poly.type
_entity_poly.pdbx_seq_one_letter_code
_entity_poly.pdbx_strand_id
1 'polypeptide(L)'
;MPWSKISDENVILQSHSLKNNAQPNGAGAFIRYNSNSSNNSNNSNNSNNSNSSNNSNSSNNSNSSNNSNSSNNSNNSNKNMVELFFLNDAQQYLELIFCPHGQHFVLLYINYRKMIKDHLPLMFTSSISNGAWSGEAVIPSEYFPVAVSKMNAYFVFGSDDKRIYEALYPAPTGIYAEPDLFVYEIIKTWNNLTTNHSVIQLALASHVEGVKLLIEAPFFDDPPNPGGPPGEPFPELWRYEVVEIFFLNDKDHYVELEFCPHGQHLVILLNGYRTSFKEQISLNFNSTITNTTWSGEAVIPSGYFPKAVTKMNAYAIHGSDEERIYEALYPTPYGKYPNPDFHRLEYFMPIDFIHLDPSNMGDNYTSNVWFVYEITKTWNDLPTNHSVIQLTLVSHEGGVKLLMNAPFFNDPPNPGGPAGEPFPGLWEYEVVEIFFLNDLDHYIELEFCPTWSGEAVIPSGYFPKAVTKMNAYAIHGSDEERIYEALYPTPYGKYPNPDFHRLKYFMPIDFIHLDPSNMGDNYTSNVWFVYEITKTWNDLPTNHSVIQLTLVSHEGGVKLLMNAPFFNDPPNPGGPAGEPFPGLWEYEVVEIFFLNDLDHYIELEFCPTWSGEAVIPSGYFPKAVTKMNAYAIHGSDEERIYEALYPTPYGKYPNPDFHRLEYFMPIDFIHLDPSNMGDNYTSNVWFVYEITKTWNDLPTNHSVIQLTLVSHEGGVKLLMNAPFFNDPPNPGGPAGEPFPGFHGQHLVLLLNDTRQSFMDQLPMNFTSAIDNATWSGEALIPSGYFPKTVIKMNAYAIHGSNESRIYEALYPTPYGQYLNPDFHRLEYFEDIDFAELDPTNDNDQYHSPVWLGVC
;
A
#
# COMPACT_ATOMS: atom_id res chain seq x y z
N MET A 1 21.19 -8.76 29.15
CA MET A 1 21.70 -9.09 30.50
C MET A 1 21.46 -10.58 30.75
N PRO A 2 22.17 -11.28 31.66
CA PRO A 2 21.72 -12.61 32.10
C PRO A 2 20.39 -12.47 32.86
N TRP A 3 19.41 -13.31 32.56
CA TRP A 3 18.09 -13.23 33.21
C TRP A 3 18.19 -13.69 34.67
N SER A 4 18.13 -12.73 35.59
CA SER A 4 18.17 -12.98 37.04
C SER A 4 16.84 -13.52 37.54
N LYS A 5 16.67 -14.85 37.44
CA LYS A 5 15.67 -15.71 38.09
C LYS A 5 14.46 -14.96 38.68
N ILE A 6 13.47 -14.68 37.83
CA ILE A 6 12.12 -14.37 38.30
C ILE A 6 11.52 -15.69 38.83
N SER A 7 11.02 -15.68 40.07
CA SER A 7 10.39 -16.86 40.66
C SER A 7 9.29 -16.47 41.63
N ASP A 8 8.06 -16.53 41.16
CA ASP A 8 6.94 -16.99 41.98
C ASP A 8 6.95 -18.52 42.04
N GLU A 9 6.30 -19.12 43.06
CA GLU A 9 6.41 -20.58 43.29
C GLU A 9 5.79 -21.43 42.15
N ASN A 10 4.92 -20.82 41.33
CA ASN A 10 4.21 -21.47 40.23
C ASN A 10 4.84 -21.24 38.83
N VAL A 11 5.73 -20.24 38.66
CA VAL A 11 6.35 -19.90 37.36
C VAL A 11 7.85 -19.67 37.52
N ILE A 12 8.68 -20.46 36.84
CA ILE A 12 10.14 -20.35 36.89
C ILE A 12 10.70 -20.07 35.50
N LEU A 13 11.33 -18.90 35.34
CA LEU A 13 12.09 -18.47 34.17
C LEU A 13 13.59 -18.62 34.41
N GLN A 14 14.30 -19.33 33.53
CA GLN A 14 15.76 -19.44 33.56
C GLN A 14 16.37 -19.30 32.16
N SER A 15 17.56 -18.69 32.10
CA SER A 15 18.42 -18.71 30.92
C SER A 15 19.54 -19.73 31.10
N HIS A 16 19.92 -20.42 30.04
CA HIS A 16 21.00 -21.42 30.06
C HIS A 16 21.87 -21.34 28.81
N SER A 17 23.19 -21.50 29.00
CA SER A 17 24.12 -21.87 27.93
C SER A 17 24.42 -23.36 28.07
N LEU A 18 23.94 -24.17 27.12
CA LEU A 18 24.09 -25.62 27.16
C LEU A 18 25.54 -26.03 26.86
N LYS A 19 26.36 -26.19 27.90
CA LYS A 19 27.62 -26.91 27.82
C LYS A 19 27.42 -28.39 28.12
N ASN A 20 26.99 -29.17 27.11
CA ASN A 20 27.53 -30.51 26.83
C ASN A 20 26.96 -31.08 25.52
N ASN A 21 27.87 -31.51 24.65
CA ASN A 21 27.79 -32.35 23.45
C ASN A 21 26.42 -32.73 22.82
N ALA A 22 26.38 -32.54 21.49
CA ALA A 22 25.49 -33.19 20.50
C ALA A 22 24.10 -32.58 20.24
N GLN A 23 24.06 -31.29 19.86
CA GLN A 23 23.21 -30.65 18.82
C GLN A 23 23.77 -29.21 18.59
N PRO A 24 23.45 -28.50 17.48
CA PRO A 24 24.08 -27.21 17.16
C PRO A 24 23.63 -26.05 18.07
N ASN A 25 24.45 -25.01 18.14
CA ASN A 25 24.36 -23.92 19.11
C ASN A 25 23.04 -23.13 19.02
N GLY A 26 22.31 -23.04 20.13
CA GLY A 26 21.22 -22.08 20.34
C GLY A 26 21.16 -21.63 21.80
N ALA A 27 20.93 -20.34 22.04
CA ALA A 27 20.61 -19.82 23.37
C ALA A 27 19.10 -19.94 23.60
N GLY A 28 18.68 -20.66 24.64
CA GLY A 28 17.26 -20.93 24.90
C GLY A 28 16.77 -20.28 26.19
N ALA A 29 15.50 -19.87 26.19
CA ALA A 29 14.74 -19.60 27.41
C ALA A 29 14.07 -20.89 27.89
N PHE A 30 14.15 -21.15 29.20
CA PHE A 30 13.56 -22.32 29.86
C PHE A 30 12.43 -21.85 30.80
N ILE A 31 11.24 -22.41 30.62
CA ILE A 31 10.05 -22.08 31.41
C ILE A 31 9.45 -23.35 32.02
N ARG A 32 9.13 -23.31 33.32
CA ARG A 32 8.39 -24.36 34.02
C ARG A 32 7.19 -23.78 34.77
N TYR A 33 6.04 -24.44 34.64
CA TYR A 33 4.78 -24.11 35.34
C TYR A 33 4.33 -25.23 36.29
N ASN A 34 3.69 -24.88 37.41
CA ASN A 34 3.02 -25.80 38.35
C ASN A 34 1.66 -25.26 38.80
N SER A 35 0.59 -26.06 38.73
CA SER A 35 -0.72 -25.72 39.32
C SER A 35 -0.96 -26.40 40.68
N ASN A 36 -1.01 -25.66 41.78
CA ASN A 36 -1.43 -26.16 43.10
C ASN A 36 -2.81 -25.59 43.49
N SER A 37 -3.80 -26.45 43.77
CA SER A 37 -5.12 -26.00 44.29
C SER A 37 -5.23 -26.19 45.80
N SER A 38 -5.53 -25.11 46.53
CA SER A 38 -5.74 -25.13 47.98
C SER A 38 -7.21 -24.94 48.33
N ASN A 39 -7.93 -26.06 48.55
CA ASN A 39 -9.33 -26.03 49.00
C ASN A 39 -9.48 -25.34 50.36
N ASN A 40 -10.31 -24.30 50.44
CA ASN A 40 -10.70 -23.69 51.72
C ASN A 40 -12.18 -23.24 51.69
N SER A 41 -13.09 -24.20 51.84
CA SER A 41 -14.55 -23.99 51.70
C SER A 41 -15.23 -23.72 53.04
N ASN A 42 -15.73 -22.50 53.26
CA ASN A 42 -16.76 -22.23 54.26
C ASN A 42 -18.15 -22.47 53.66
N ASN A 43 -19.09 -22.98 54.46
CA ASN A 43 -20.33 -23.60 53.98
C ASN A 43 -21.56 -23.15 54.78
N SER A 44 -22.66 -22.82 54.11
CA SER A 44 -23.96 -22.51 54.73
C SER A 44 -25.14 -22.82 53.80
N ASN A 45 -26.06 -23.69 54.25
CA ASN A 45 -27.30 -24.10 53.56
C ASN A 45 -28.32 -22.93 53.47
N ASN A 46 -29.37 -22.89 52.65
CA ASN A 46 -30.56 -23.79 52.49
C ASN A 46 -31.46 -23.23 51.34
N SER A 47 -32.53 -23.84 50.80
CA SER A 47 -32.91 -25.26 50.56
C SER A 47 -34.32 -25.35 49.91
N ASN A 48 -34.47 -26.09 48.79
CA ASN A 48 -35.75 -26.52 48.16
C ASN A 48 -36.61 -25.36 47.56
N ASN A 49 -37.65 -25.57 46.71
CA ASN A 49 -38.46 -26.77 46.44
C ASN A 49 -39.27 -26.73 45.10
N SER A 50 -39.60 -27.89 44.50
CA SER A 50 -40.79 -28.18 43.62
C SER A 50 -40.98 -27.41 42.27
N ASN A 51 -41.71 -27.83 41.21
CA ASN A 51 -42.39 -29.07 40.73
C ASN A 51 -42.91 -28.82 39.27
N SER A 52 -43.44 -29.75 38.43
CA SER A 52 -43.21 -31.19 38.16
C SER A 52 -44.20 -31.75 37.09
N SER A 53 -43.75 -32.57 36.12
CA SER A 53 -44.57 -33.45 35.20
C SER A 53 -45.47 -32.75 34.14
N ASN A 54 -45.91 -33.32 33.00
CA ASN A 54 -45.85 -34.63 32.29
C ASN A 54 -45.96 -34.33 30.75
N ASN A 55 -46.15 -35.16 29.70
CA ASN A 55 -46.48 -36.57 29.31
C ASN A 55 -46.08 -36.69 27.77
N SER A 56 -46.31 -37.70 26.90
CA SER A 56 -46.32 -39.18 26.88
C SER A 56 -46.62 -39.73 25.43
N ASN A 57 -45.80 -40.63 24.86
CA ASN A 57 -46.06 -41.62 23.75
C ASN A 57 -46.55 -41.11 22.34
N SER A 58 -46.37 -41.77 21.17
CA SER A 58 -46.13 -43.21 20.84
C SER A 58 -45.49 -43.54 19.44
N SER A 59 -44.73 -44.65 19.39
CA SER A 59 -44.66 -45.73 18.33
C SER A 59 -44.17 -45.52 16.87
N ASN A 60 -43.03 -46.21 16.56
CA ASN A 60 -42.78 -47.20 15.48
C ASN A 60 -42.20 -46.87 14.07
N ASN A 61 -40.93 -47.29 13.89
CA ASN A 61 -40.29 -47.99 12.75
C ASN A 61 -40.23 -47.40 11.32
N SER A 62 -38.99 -47.15 10.85
CA SER A 62 -38.32 -48.04 9.86
C SER A 62 -36.81 -47.74 9.70
N ASN A 63 -36.09 -48.66 9.05
CA ASN A 63 -34.62 -48.81 9.02
C ASN A 63 -33.81 -47.59 8.53
N SER A 64 -32.65 -47.34 9.18
CA SER A 64 -31.32 -47.61 8.57
C SER A 64 -30.17 -47.45 9.58
N SER A 65 -28.99 -47.99 9.22
CA SER A 65 -27.63 -47.64 9.68
C SER A 65 -27.40 -47.20 11.14
N ASN A 66 -26.71 -48.03 11.93
CA ASN A 66 -26.19 -47.64 13.24
C ASN A 66 -25.22 -46.44 13.12
N ASN A 67 -25.59 -45.29 13.69
CA ASN A 67 -24.62 -44.31 14.17
C ASN A 67 -25.02 -43.92 15.61
N SER A 68 -24.51 -44.69 16.58
CA SER A 68 -24.91 -44.55 17.99
C SER A 68 -24.24 -43.33 18.62
N ASN A 69 -24.99 -42.25 18.79
CA ASN A 69 -24.59 -41.09 19.60
C ASN A 69 -24.20 -41.56 21.01
N SER A 70 -22.89 -41.65 21.26
CA SER A 70 -22.38 -41.65 22.62
C SER A 70 -22.69 -40.29 23.23
N SER A 71 -23.43 -40.27 24.33
CA SER A 71 -23.66 -39.07 25.12
C SER A 71 -22.36 -38.68 25.80
N ASN A 72 -21.49 -37.96 25.08
CA ASN A 72 -20.25 -37.44 25.62
C ASN A 72 -20.56 -36.43 26.73
N ASN A 73 -20.42 -36.87 27.98
CA ASN A 73 -20.14 -35.96 29.09
C ASN A 73 -18.97 -35.07 28.67
N SER A 74 -19.15 -33.76 28.73
CA SER A 74 -18.13 -32.79 28.33
C SER A 74 -16.93 -32.88 29.26
N ASN A 75 -15.81 -33.40 28.74
CA ASN A 75 -14.53 -33.35 29.42
C ASN A 75 -14.02 -31.89 29.46
N ASN A 76 -14.45 -31.14 30.48
CA ASN A 76 -13.98 -29.77 30.75
C ASN A 76 -12.46 -29.68 30.97
N SER A 77 -11.74 -30.80 31.10
CA SER A 77 -10.27 -30.87 31.10
C SER A 77 -9.60 -30.39 29.81
N ASN A 78 -10.33 -30.36 28.68
CA ASN A 78 -9.74 -30.07 27.37
C ASN A 78 -9.62 -28.57 27.04
N LYS A 79 -9.99 -27.67 27.97
CA LYS A 79 -9.99 -26.20 27.74
C LYS A 79 -9.18 -25.39 28.74
N ASN A 80 -8.46 -26.05 29.65
CA ASN A 80 -7.49 -25.38 30.51
C ASN A 80 -6.20 -25.11 29.71
N MET A 81 -5.63 -23.91 29.81
CA MET A 81 -4.40 -23.52 29.11
C MET A 81 -3.60 -22.47 29.88
N VAL A 82 -2.30 -22.36 29.57
CA VAL A 82 -1.45 -21.23 29.98
C VAL A 82 -1.06 -20.43 28.74
N GLU A 83 -1.24 -19.12 28.80
CA GLU A 83 -0.87 -18.14 27.77
C GLU A 83 0.30 -17.29 28.33
N LEU A 84 1.38 -17.11 27.58
CA LEU A 84 2.51 -16.25 27.93
C LEU A 84 2.70 -15.17 26.87
N PHE A 85 2.85 -13.92 27.30
CA PHE A 85 3.04 -12.76 26.42
C PHE A 85 4.40 -12.10 26.71
N PHE A 86 5.17 -11.83 25.66
CA PHE A 86 6.45 -11.12 25.73
C PHE A 86 6.43 -9.94 24.76
N LEU A 87 6.57 -8.72 25.26
CA LEU A 87 6.36 -7.46 24.54
C LEU A 87 7.62 -6.59 24.56
N ASN A 88 7.95 -5.95 23.45
CA ASN A 88 8.97 -4.89 23.38
C ASN A 88 8.34 -3.49 23.28
N ASP A 89 9.17 -2.45 23.41
CA ASP A 89 8.70 -1.06 23.37
C ASP A 89 8.30 -0.59 21.96
N ALA A 90 8.54 -1.40 20.92
CA ALA A 90 8.10 -1.19 19.54
C ALA A 90 6.75 -1.90 19.22
N GLN A 91 5.96 -2.24 20.24
CA GLN A 91 4.64 -2.89 20.13
C GLN A 91 4.62 -4.23 19.37
N GLN A 92 5.76 -4.92 19.34
CA GLN A 92 5.86 -6.29 18.83
C GLN A 92 5.74 -7.27 20.00
N TYR A 93 4.94 -8.33 19.84
CA TYR A 93 4.80 -9.34 20.88
C TYR A 93 4.84 -10.78 20.37
N LEU A 94 5.39 -11.66 21.22
CA LEU A 94 5.33 -13.11 21.10
C LEU A 94 4.28 -13.62 22.10
N GLU A 95 3.36 -14.45 21.61
CA GLU A 95 2.35 -15.15 22.38
C GLU A 95 2.58 -16.66 22.29
N LEU A 96 2.53 -17.34 23.44
CA LEU A 96 2.76 -18.78 23.57
C LEU A 96 1.63 -19.41 24.38
N ILE A 97 0.90 -20.35 23.77
CA ILE A 97 -0.23 -21.03 24.40
C ILE A 97 0.13 -22.50 24.65
N PHE A 98 -0.14 -23.00 25.86
CA PHE A 98 0.21 -24.36 26.28
C PHE A 98 -0.98 -25.09 26.91
N CYS A 99 -1.22 -26.34 26.50
CA CYS A 99 -2.32 -27.16 27.01
C CYS A 99 -1.79 -28.37 27.82
N PRO A 100 -2.53 -28.84 28.85
CA PRO A 100 -2.16 -30.01 29.66
C PRO A 100 -1.79 -31.28 28.87
N HIS A 101 -2.42 -31.48 27.71
CA HIS A 101 -2.28 -32.66 26.86
C HIS A 101 -1.07 -32.61 25.90
N GLY A 102 -0.11 -31.70 26.11
CA GLY A 102 1.14 -31.63 25.33
C GLY A 102 1.02 -30.86 23.99
N GLN A 103 -0.14 -30.29 23.71
CA GLN A 103 -0.34 -29.37 22.60
C GLN A 103 0.15 -27.96 22.97
N HIS A 104 0.69 -27.25 21.99
CA HIS A 104 1.13 -25.87 22.11
C HIS A 104 0.73 -25.07 20.87
N PHE A 105 0.73 -23.75 21.00
CA PHE A 105 0.53 -22.78 19.91
C PHE A 105 1.53 -21.63 20.08
N VAL A 106 2.00 -21.07 18.97
CA VAL A 106 2.95 -19.94 18.96
C VAL A 106 2.47 -18.93 17.93
N LEU A 107 2.43 -17.66 18.33
CA LEU A 107 2.02 -16.54 17.51
C LEU A 107 3.00 -15.39 17.69
N LEU A 108 3.46 -14.81 16.59
CA LEU A 108 4.31 -13.63 16.58
C LEU A 108 3.57 -12.48 15.88
N TYR A 109 3.43 -11.34 16.56
CA TYR A 109 2.61 -10.20 16.12
C TYR A 109 3.38 -8.87 16.12
N ILE A 110 2.96 -7.97 15.23
CA ILE A 110 3.33 -6.55 15.18
C ILE A 110 2.06 -5.68 15.31
N ASN A 111 2.19 -4.56 16.04
CA ASN A 111 1.18 -3.50 16.18
C ASN A 111 -0.22 -4.03 16.55
N TYR A 112 -0.27 -4.99 17.48
CA TYR A 112 -1.49 -5.62 18.00
C TYR A 112 -2.43 -6.30 16.99
N ARG A 113 -2.13 -6.31 15.67
CA ARG A 113 -3.05 -6.80 14.64
C ARG A 113 -2.39 -7.63 13.52
N LYS A 114 -1.12 -7.41 13.18
CA LYS A 114 -0.47 -8.12 12.07
C LYS A 114 0.32 -9.34 12.57
N MET A 115 -0.23 -10.52 12.34
CA MET A 115 0.47 -11.80 12.56
C MET A 115 1.62 -11.91 11.54
N ILE A 116 2.84 -12.18 11.99
CA ILE A 116 4.00 -12.43 11.11
C ILE A 116 4.14 -13.92 10.80
N LYS A 117 3.99 -14.76 11.84
CA LYS A 117 4.12 -16.22 11.79
C LYS A 117 3.26 -16.86 12.88
N ASP A 118 2.65 -17.98 12.55
CA ASP A 118 1.98 -18.91 13.43
C ASP A 118 2.74 -20.25 13.47
N HIS A 119 2.20 -21.23 14.22
CA HIS A 119 2.60 -22.63 14.20
C HIS A 119 4.11 -22.95 14.39
N LEU A 120 4.89 -22.02 14.95
CA LEU A 120 6.35 -22.18 15.11
C LEU A 120 6.67 -23.37 16.04
N PRO A 121 7.52 -24.33 15.60
CA PRO A 121 7.80 -25.53 16.38
C PRO A 121 8.66 -25.22 17.60
N LEU A 122 8.31 -25.80 18.75
CA LEU A 122 9.11 -25.73 19.97
C LEU A 122 9.11 -27.08 20.72
N MET A 123 10.13 -27.31 21.56
CA MET A 123 10.14 -28.49 22.43
C MET A 123 9.31 -28.24 23.70
N PHE A 124 8.10 -28.77 23.71
CA PHE A 124 7.19 -28.76 24.85
C PHE A 124 7.03 -30.17 25.43
N THR A 125 7.03 -30.27 26.75
CA THR A 125 6.64 -31.49 27.48
C THR A 125 5.64 -31.15 28.57
N SER A 126 4.68 -32.04 28.81
CA SER A 126 3.70 -31.90 29.89
C SER A 126 3.56 -33.18 30.71
N SER A 127 3.20 -33.04 31.98
CA SER A 127 2.79 -34.15 32.83
C SER A 127 1.62 -33.77 33.71
N ILE A 128 0.67 -34.70 33.86
CA ILE A 128 -0.52 -34.54 34.72
C ILE A 128 -0.42 -35.58 35.84
N SER A 129 -0.52 -35.15 37.09
CA SER A 129 -0.49 -36.05 38.25
C SER A 129 -1.37 -35.51 39.38
N ASN A 130 -2.19 -36.37 39.99
CA ASN A 130 -3.06 -36.03 41.13
C ASN A 130 -3.96 -34.79 40.95
N GLY A 131 -4.33 -34.45 39.71
CA GLY A 131 -5.14 -33.27 39.38
C GLY A 131 -4.33 -31.98 39.17
N ALA A 132 -3.02 -31.99 39.44
CA ALA A 132 -2.10 -30.93 39.04
C ALA A 132 -1.52 -31.21 37.64
N TRP A 133 -1.25 -30.15 36.89
CA TRP A 133 -0.48 -30.19 35.64
C TRP A 133 0.80 -29.37 35.80
N SER A 134 1.88 -29.88 35.21
CA SER A 134 3.12 -29.14 34.98
C SER A 134 3.53 -29.20 33.51
N GLY A 135 4.01 -28.08 32.99
CA GLY A 135 4.53 -27.94 31.64
C GLY A 135 5.96 -27.41 31.66
N GLU A 136 6.77 -27.86 30.70
CA GLU A 136 8.16 -27.46 30.53
C GLU A 136 8.44 -27.20 29.04
N ALA A 137 8.85 -25.97 28.71
CA ALA A 137 9.01 -25.48 27.34
C ALA A 137 10.41 -24.88 27.13
N VAL A 138 11.01 -25.19 25.97
CA VAL A 138 12.26 -24.59 25.49
C VAL A 138 11.96 -23.72 24.27
N ILE A 139 12.20 -22.42 24.40
CA ILE A 139 11.88 -21.42 23.37
C ILE A 139 13.18 -20.93 22.72
N PRO A 140 13.34 -21.03 21.38
CA PRO A 140 14.46 -20.44 20.64
C PRO A 140 14.55 -18.92 20.84
N SER A 141 15.76 -18.38 21.01
CA SER A 141 15.96 -16.93 21.18
C SER A 141 15.47 -16.10 19.99
N GLU A 142 15.46 -16.68 18.80
CA GLU A 142 15.02 -16.07 17.54
C GLU A 142 13.50 -15.85 17.42
N TYR A 143 12.68 -16.44 18.31
CA TYR A 143 11.23 -16.21 18.34
C TYR A 143 10.84 -14.98 19.16
N PHE A 144 11.73 -14.47 20.02
CA PHE A 144 11.44 -13.29 20.83
C PHE A 144 11.63 -12.00 20.02
N PRO A 145 10.76 -10.98 20.19
CA PRO A 145 11.00 -9.64 19.68
C PRO A 145 12.35 -9.08 20.13
N VAL A 146 12.96 -8.22 19.30
CA VAL A 146 14.19 -7.54 19.67
C VAL A 146 13.93 -6.67 20.90
N ALA A 147 14.74 -6.84 21.95
CA ALA A 147 14.64 -6.09 23.21
C ALA A 147 13.25 -6.12 23.90
N VAL A 148 12.69 -7.32 24.10
CA VAL A 148 11.56 -7.54 25.04
C VAL A 148 11.80 -6.81 26.37
N SER A 149 10.87 -5.94 26.74
CA SER A 149 10.90 -5.09 27.94
C SER A 149 9.86 -5.51 28.98
N LYS A 150 8.78 -6.20 28.57
CA LYS A 150 7.62 -6.55 29.40
C LYS A 150 7.19 -8.00 29.17
N MET A 151 6.61 -8.63 30.19
CA MET A 151 6.09 -9.99 30.14
C MET A 151 4.86 -10.15 31.04
N ASN A 152 3.88 -10.96 30.62
CA ASN A 152 2.80 -11.42 31.49
C ASN A 152 2.45 -12.89 31.19
N ALA A 153 1.71 -13.52 32.10
CA ALA A 153 1.20 -14.88 31.95
C ALA A 153 -0.24 -14.97 32.45
N TYR A 154 -1.06 -15.78 31.78
CA TYR A 154 -2.45 -16.07 32.15
C TYR A 154 -2.66 -17.58 32.22
N PHE A 155 -3.38 -18.03 33.24
CA PHE A 155 -3.92 -19.38 33.32
C PHE A 155 -5.44 -19.30 33.10
N VAL A 156 -5.91 -19.96 32.05
CA VAL A 156 -7.29 -19.87 31.57
C VAL A 156 -7.98 -21.21 31.80
N PHE A 157 -9.14 -21.20 32.43
CA PHE A 157 -9.91 -22.42 32.75
C PHE A 157 -11.43 -22.15 32.83
N GLY A 158 -12.25 -23.19 32.67
CA GLY A 158 -13.71 -23.11 32.74
C GLY A 158 -14.43 -23.65 31.50
N SER A 159 -15.74 -23.42 31.42
CA SER A 159 -16.54 -23.65 30.19
C SER A 159 -16.50 -22.41 29.30
N ASP A 160 -16.90 -22.52 28.03
CA ASP A 160 -16.84 -21.39 27.09
C ASP A 160 -17.67 -20.19 27.56
N ASP A 161 -18.88 -20.45 28.05
CA ASP A 161 -19.79 -19.48 28.66
C ASP A 161 -19.30 -18.89 30.01
N LYS A 162 -18.26 -19.46 30.63
CA LYS A 162 -17.65 -18.99 31.89
C LYS A 162 -16.16 -19.33 31.97
N ARG A 163 -15.34 -18.68 31.14
CA ARG A 163 -13.88 -18.69 31.30
C ARG A 163 -13.46 -17.81 32.49
N ILE A 164 -12.48 -18.29 33.24
CA ILE A 164 -11.78 -17.58 34.32
C ILE A 164 -10.32 -17.42 33.88
N TYR A 165 -9.76 -16.24 34.11
CA TYR A 165 -8.38 -15.88 33.77
C TYR A 165 -7.65 -15.50 35.07
N GLU A 166 -6.69 -16.32 35.48
CA GLU A 166 -5.76 -16.02 36.59
C GLU A 166 -4.45 -15.48 36.00
N ALA A 167 -4.10 -14.23 36.28
CA ALA A 167 -2.94 -13.56 35.69
C ALA A 167 -1.77 -13.42 36.69
N LEU A 168 -0.54 -13.57 36.20
CA LEU A 168 0.69 -13.36 36.98
C LEU A 168 0.85 -11.89 37.40
N TYR A 169 0.64 -10.98 36.45
CA TYR A 169 0.39 -9.57 36.73
C TYR A 169 -1.07 -9.27 36.36
N PRO A 170 -2.01 -9.33 37.33
CA PRO A 170 -3.40 -8.99 37.07
C PRO A 170 -3.54 -7.51 36.71
N ALA A 171 -4.30 -7.22 35.66
CA ALA A 171 -4.86 -5.89 35.47
C ALA A 171 -5.65 -5.51 36.75
N PRO A 172 -5.62 -4.26 37.24
CA PRO A 172 -6.13 -3.89 38.56
C PRO A 172 -7.59 -4.31 38.82
N THR A 173 -7.79 -5.45 39.46
CA THR A 173 -9.11 -6.06 39.73
C THR A 173 -9.80 -5.43 40.93
N GLY A 174 -10.20 -4.17 40.81
CA GLY A 174 -10.76 -3.45 41.95
C GLY A 174 -11.26 -2.04 41.73
N ILE A 175 -11.98 -1.75 40.64
CA ILE A 175 -12.96 -0.65 40.51
C ILE A 175 -13.72 -0.86 39.18
N TYR A 176 -15.05 -0.72 39.17
CA TYR A 176 -15.75 -0.35 37.94
C TYR A 176 -15.38 1.11 37.71
N ALA A 177 -14.56 1.41 36.71
CA ALA A 177 -14.09 2.77 36.48
C ALA A 177 -15.30 3.71 36.31
N GLU A 178 -15.45 4.64 37.26
CA GLU A 178 -15.84 6.00 36.91
C GLU A 178 -14.95 6.35 35.69
N PRO A 179 -15.52 6.59 34.50
CA PRO A 179 -14.75 6.64 33.27
C PRO A 179 -13.66 7.70 33.40
N ASP A 180 -12.42 7.38 33.00
CA ASP A 180 -11.22 8.19 33.26
C ASP A 180 -11.50 9.66 32.95
N LEU A 181 -11.62 10.46 34.02
CA LEU A 181 -12.26 11.78 33.96
C LEU A 181 -11.19 12.85 33.83
N PHE A 182 -10.92 13.26 32.59
CA PHE A 182 -9.95 14.29 32.28
C PHE A 182 -10.58 15.66 32.51
N VAL A 183 -10.29 16.25 33.66
CA VAL A 183 -10.82 17.56 34.08
C VAL A 183 -9.87 18.69 33.67
N TYR A 184 -10.42 19.69 33.00
CA TYR A 184 -9.74 20.90 32.52
C TYR A 184 -10.44 22.14 33.07
N GLU A 185 -9.67 23.21 33.32
CA GLU A 185 -10.15 24.41 34.01
C GLU A 185 -9.78 25.68 33.23
N ILE A 186 -10.79 26.40 32.73
CA ILE A 186 -10.63 27.71 32.13
C ILE A 186 -10.57 28.75 33.27
N ILE A 187 -9.38 29.32 33.47
CA ILE A 187 -9.06 30.30 34.52
C ILE A 187 -8.34 31.54 33.97
N LYS A 188 -8.34 31.71 32.64
CA LYS A 188 -7.60 32.74 31.92
C LYS A 188 -8.43 33.36 30.80
N THR A 189 -8.26 34.67 30.62
CA THR A 189 -8.67 35.34 29.39
C THR A 189 -7.82 34.83 28.22
N TRP A 190 -8.33 35.00 26.99
CA TRP A 190 -7.65 34.63 25.73
C TRP A 190 -6.21 35.16 25.57
N ASN A 191 -5.87 36.23 26.30
CA ASN A 191 -4.56 36.89 26.32
C ASN A 191 -3.80 36.70 27.65
N ASN A 192 -4.13 35.65 28.41
CA ASN A 192 -3.42 35.18 29.62
C ASN A 192 -3.46 36.14 30.83
N LEU A 193 -4.53 36.92 30.97
CA LEU A 193 -4.90 37.57 32.24
C LEU A 193 -5.75 36.59 33.08
N THR A 194 -5.85 36.82 34.38
CA THR A 194 -6.65 35.97 35.28
C THR A 194 -8.10 36.45 35.33
N THR A 195 -9.04 35.51 35.35
CA THR A 195 -10.49 35.76 35.41
C THR A 195 -10.95 36.18 36.82
N ASN A 196 -12.21 36.63 36.97
CA ASN A 196 -12.72 37.25 38.21
C ASN A 196 -14.08 36.66 38.68
N HIS A 197 -14.32 35.40 38.36
CA HIS A 197 -15.50 34.61 38.76
C HIS A 197 -15.07 33.19 39.14
N SER A 198 -16.02 32.29 39.40
CA SER A 198 -15.74 30.87 39.52
C SER A 198 -15.18 30.29 38.22
N VAL A 199 -14.36 29.23 38.36
CA VAL A 199 -13.77 28.46 37.27
C VAL A 199 -14.86 27.91 36.34
N ILE A 200 -14.60 27.91 35.03
CA ILE A 200 -15.35 27.12 34.05
C ILE A 200 -14.63 25.78 33.91
N GLN A 201 -15.33 24.69 34.21
CA GLN A 201 -14.77 23.34 34.26
C GLN A 201 -15.33 22.48 33.12
N LEU A 202 -14.44 21.76 32.45
CA LEU A 202 -14.72 20.83 31.37
C LEU A 202 -14.20 19.46 31.78
N ALA A 203 -15.06 18.45 31.81
CA ALA A 203 -14.66 17.09 32.16
C ALA A 203 -14.99 16.14 31.00
N LEU A 204 -13.94 15.54 30.43
CA LEU A 204 -14.04 14.56 29.35
C LEU A 204 -13.92 13.14 29.90
N ALA A 205 -14.74 12.24 29.38
CA ALA A 205 -14.72 10.82 29.75
C ALA A 205 -14.98 9.92 28.53
N SER A 206 -14.43 8.70 28.54
CA SER A 206 -14.72 7.72 27.49
C SER A 206 -16.20 7.26 27.53
N HIS A 207 -16.80 7.06 26.36
CA HIS A 207 -18.18 6.59 26.21
C HIS A 207 -18.30 5.54 25.10
N VAL A 208 -19.32 4.67 25.17
CA VAL A 208 -19.51 3.58 24.19
C VAL A 208 -19.83 4.06 22.76
N GLU A 209 -20.24 5.31 22.62
CA GLU A 209 -20.52 5.98 21.32
C GLU A 209 -19.44 7.00 20.93
N GLY A 210 -18.43 7.25 21.77
CA GLY A 210 -17.41 8.29 21.54
C GLY A 210 -16.90 8.93 22.84
N VAL A 211 -16.93 10.26 22.92
CA VAL A 211 -16.45 11.01 24.10
C VAL A 211 -17.61 11.70 24.77
N LYS A 212 -17.77 11.48 26.09
CA LYS A 212 -18.69 12.24 26.92
C LYS A 212 -18.02 13.54 27.38
N LEU A 213 -18.74 14.65 27.24
CA LEU A 213 -18.38 15.96 27.79
C LEU A 213 -19.38 16.33 28.90
N LEU A 214 -18.84 16.78 30.02
CA LEU A 214 -19.56 17.51 31.06
C LEU A 214 -18.99 18.93 31.17
N ILE A 215 -19.87 19.91 31.33
CA ILE A 215 -19.55 21.32 31.51
C ILE A 215 -20.16 21.78 32.83
N GLU A 216 -19.39 22.51 33.65
CA GLU A 216 -19.87 23.22 34.84
C GLU A 216 -19.30 24.65 34.81
N ALA A 217 -20.17 25.65 34.72
CA ALA A 217 -19.78 27.03 34.45
C ALA A 217 -20.60 28.05 35.27
N PRO A 218 -20.10 29.28 35.53
CA PRO A 218 -20.95 30.39 35.95
C PRO A 218 -22.01 30.65 34.87
N PHE A 219 -23.20 31.11 35.27
CA PHE A 219 -24.22 31.60 34.35
C PHE A 219 -24.28 33.13 34.42
N PHE A 220 -24.14 33.80 33.28
CA PHE A 220 -24.04 35.26 33.19
C PHE A 220 -25.33 35.92 32.69
N ASP A 221 -26.11 35.24 31.84
CA ASP A 221 -27.30 35.75 31.13
C ASP A 221 -27.01 36.99 30.26
N ASP A 222 -25.75 37.13 29.81
CA ASP A 222 -25.26 38.24 28.99
C ASP A 222 -24.35 37.78 27.83
N PRO A 223 -24.76 38.01 26.56
CA PRO A 223 -26.09 38.45 26.14
C PRO A 223 -27.15 37.35 26.43
N PRO A 224 -28.42 37.74 26.60
CA PRO A 224 -29.50 36.80 26.91
C PRO A 224 -29.77 35.80 25.77
N ASN A 225 -30.40 34.68 26.14
CA ASN A 225 -30.80 33.54 25.32
C ASN A 225 -30.92 33.80 23.79
N PRO A 226 -30.17 33.06 22.93
CA PRO A 226 -30.22 33.20 21.47
C PRO A 226 -31.60 32.96 20.84
N GLY A 227 -32.48 32.24 21.53
CA GLY A 227 -33.72 31.71 20.98
C GLY A 227 -33.51 30.42 20.20
N GLY A 228 -34.52 30.01 19.44
CA GLY A 228 -34.59 28.64 18.90
C GLY A 228 -34.91 27.59 19.99
N PRO A 229 -35.18 26.35 19.59
CA PRO A 229 -35.42 25.25 20.53
C PRO A 229 -34.10 24.72 21.16
N PRO A 230 -34.09 24.35 22.45
CA PRO A 230 -32.99 23.60 23.04
C PRO A 230 -32.83 22.20 22.41
N GLY A 231 -31.60 21.70 22.36
CA GLY A 231 -31.22 20.41 21.77
C GLY A 231 -31.00 20.44 20.25
N GLU A 232 -31.17 21.59 19.60
CA GLU A 232 -30.97 21.77 18.16
C GLU A 232 -29.76 22.67 17.85
N PRO A 233 -29.15 22.54 16.65
CA PRO A 233 -28.10 23.43 16.19
C PRO A 233 -28.56 24.90 16.09
N PHE A 234 -27.68 25.84 16.42
CA PHE A 234 -27.91 27.27 16.27
C PHE A 234 -26.66 27.98 15.67
N PRO A 235 -26.76 28.67 14.51
CA PRO A 235 -25.62 29.31 13.87
C PRO A 235 -25.17 30.59 14.59
N GLU A 236 -23.89 30.95 14.45
CA GLU A 236 -23.23 32.09 15.12
C GLU A 236 -23.32 32.05 16.67
N LEU A 237 -23.25 30.87 17.29
CA LEU A 237 -23.48 30.72 18.74
C LEU A 237 -22.40 31.41 19.59
N TRP A 238 -21.18 31.54 19.09
CA TRP A 238 -20.10 32.43 19.56
C TRP A 238 -20.49 33.91 19.77
N ARG A 239 -21.67 34.34 19.31
CA ARG A 239 -22.25 35.67 19.59
C ARG A 239 -22.97 35.75 20.93
N TYR A 240 -23.19 34.63 21.62
CA TYR A 240 -23.94 34.53 22.87
C TYR A 240 -23.04 34.20 24.08
N GLU A 241 -23.64 33.92 25.24
CA GLU A 241 -22.94 33.20 26.32
C GLU A 241 -22.73 31.75 25.86
N VAL A 242 -21.47 31.31 25.81
CA VAL A 242 -21.10 30.02 25.22
C VAL A 242 -19.82 29.46 25.85
N VAL A 243 -19.72 28.13 25.88
CA VAL A 243 -18.47 27.39 26.13
C VAL A 243 -18.14 26.57 24.89
N GLU A 244 -16.89 26.61 24.46
CA GLU A 244 -16.42 26.04 23.20
C GLU A 244 -15.27 25.05 23.45
N ILE A 245 -15.20 23.97 22.68
CA ILE A 245 -14.11 22.98 22.78
C ILE A 245 -13.72 22.45 21.39
N PHE A 246 -12.41 22.35 21.18
CA PHE A 246 -11.80 22.07 19.88
C PHE A 246 -10.88 20.86 19.98
N PHE A 247 -11.00 19.91 19.05
CA PHE A 247 -10.17 18.71 18.98
C PHE A 247 -9.47 18.62 17.62
N LEU A 248 -8.13 18.56 17.64
CA LEU A 248 -7.24 18.80 16.51
C LEU A 248 -6.26 17.63 16.31
N ASN A 249 -6.02 17.24 15.05
CA ASN A 249 -4.96 16.29 14.68
C ASN A 249 -3.72 16.98 14.08
N ASP A 250 -2.71 16.20 13.72
CA ASP A 250 -1.46 16.72 13.11
C ASP A 250 -1.57 17.01 11.59
N LYS A 251 -2.76 16.93 11.00
CA LYS A 251 -3.09 17.36 9.63
C LYS A 251 -3.80 18.73 9.57
N ASP A 252 -3.89 19.44 10.68
CA ASP A 252 -4.73 20.64 10.85
C ASP A 252 -6.23 20.41 10.56
N HIS A 253 -6.71 19.16 10.66
CA HIS A 253 -8.14 18.85 10.71
C HIS A 253 -8.62 19.00 12.16
N TYR A 254 -9.75 19.67 12.37
CA TYR A 254 -10.34 19.82 13.69
C TYR A 254 -11.87 19.86 13.70
N VAL A 255 -12.45 19.41 14.81
CA VAL A 255 -13.86 19.62 15.15
C VAL A 255 -13.97 20.71 16.22
N GLU A 256 -14.96 21.56 16.06
CA GLU A 256 -15.30 22.72 16.88
C GLU A 256 -16.73 22.55 17.41
N LEU A 257 -16.89 22.66 18.72
CA LEU A 257 -18.12 22.31 19.45
C LEU A 257 -18.47 23.45 20.41
N GLU A 258 -19.58 24.13 20.14
CA GLU A 258 -20.08 25.28 20.92
C GLU A 258 -21.33 24.89 21.71
N PHE A 259 -21.42 25.32 22.97
CA PHE A 259 -22.48 24.93 23.90
C PHE A 259 -23.04 26.14 24.66
N CYS A 260 -24.33 26.43 24.49
CA CYS A 260 -25.02 27.53 25.15
C CYS A 260 -25.68 27.08 26.47
N PRO A 261 -25.71 27.93 27.53
CA PRO A 261 -26.44 27.64 28.77
C PRO A 261 -27.91 27.23 28.55
N HIS A 262 -28.55 27.77 27.51
CA HIS A 262 -29.96 27.52 27.22
C HIS A 262 -30.24 26.24 26.39
N GLY A 263 -29.20 25.47 26.08
CA GLY A 263 -29.31 24.12 25.52
C GLY A 263 -29.19 24.02 24.00
N GLN A 264 -28.96 25.14 23.30
CA GLN A 264 -28.53 25.13 21.89
C GLN A 264 -27.04 24.77 21.79
N HIS A 265 -26.64 24.19 20.67
CA HIS A 265 -25.24 23.88 20.36
C HIS A 265 -24.87 24.32 18.94
N LEU A 266 -23.58 24.30 18.61
CA LEU A 266 -23.10 24.32 17.23
C LEU A 266 -21.96 23.30 17.08
N VAL A 267 -21.97 22.55 15.97
CA VAL A 267 -20.91 21.59 15.62
C VAL A 267 -20.41 21.94 14.23
N ILE A 268 -19.10 22.15 14.12
CA ILE A 268 -18.41 22.54 12.89
C ILE A 268 -17.24 21.57 12.66
N LEU A 269 -17.10 21.07 11.42
CA LEU A 269 -15.95 20.28 10.98
C LEU A 269 -15.10 21.10 10.01
N LEU A 270 -13.80 21.18 10.29
CA LEU A 270 -12.86 22.06 9.60
C LEU A 270 -11.63 21.30 9.12
N ASN A 271 -11.19 21.62 7.90
CA ASN A 271 -10.02 21.05 7.24
C ASN A 271 -9.03 22.19 6.94
N GLY A 272 -8.08 22.40 7.85
CA GLY A 272 -7.17 23.54 7.81
C GLY A 272 -7.78 24.81 8.42
N TYR A 273 -6.92 25.81 8.65
CA TYR A 273 -7.24 27.05 9.35
C TYR A 273 -8.51 27.74 8.81
N ARG A 274 -9.53 27.87 9.68
CA ARG A 274 -10.82 28.54 9.42
C ARG A 274 -11.57 28.04 8.18
N THR A 275 -11.33 26.81 7.75
CA THR A 275 -11.93 26.24 6.53
C THR A 275 -12.94 25.17 6.92
N SER A 276 -14.16 25.60 7.25
CA SER A 276 -15.29 24.70 7.50
C SER A 276 -15.77 24.05 6.20
N PHE A 277 -16.15 22.78 6.29
CA PHE A 277 -16.78 22.05 5.19
C PHE A 277 -18.14 21.45 5.58
N LYS A 278 -18.44 21.40 6.89
CA LYS A 278 -19.75 20.98 7.42
C LYS A 278 -20.04 21.69 8.74
N GLU A 279 -21.26 22.16 8.91
CA GLU A 279 -21.70 22.95 10.07
C GLU A 279 -23.08 22.49 10.54
N GLN A 280 -23.53 22.97 11.71
CA GLN A 280 -24.87 22.70 12.25
C GLN A 280 -25.22 21.20 12.37
N ILE A 281 -24.22 20.36 12.69
CA ILE A 281 -24.44 18.92 12.87
C ILE A 281 -25.21 18.69 14.20
N SER A 282 -26.26 17.89 14.15
CA SER A 282 -27.06 17.53 15.34
C SER A 282 -26.21 16.81 16.40
N LEU A 283 -26.38 17.18 17.66
CA LEU A 283 -25.65 16.59 18.79
C LEU A 283 -26.64 16.39 19.94
N ASN A 284 -26.54 15.28 20.67
CA ASN A 284 -27.36 15.09 21.87
C ASN A 284 -26.74 15.88 23.02
N PHE A 285 -27.14 17.14 23.14
CA PHE A 285 -26.74 18.07 24.19
C PHE A 285 -27.94 18.42 25.09
N ASN A 286 -27.72 18.40 26.40
CA ASN A 286 -28.67 18.88 27.39
C ASN A 286 -27.96 19.85 28.35
N SER A 287 -28.64 20.91 28.77
CA SER A 287 -28.15 21.83 29.79
C SER A 287 -29.13 21.97 30.96
N THR A 288 -28.65 22.50 32.09
CA THR A 288 -29.48 22.87 33.23
C THR A 288 -28.93 24.15 33.87
N ILE A 289 -29.71 25.22 33.78
CA ILE A 289 -29.41 26.50 34.41
C ILE A 289 -29.89 26.49 35.87
N THR A 290 -29.01 26.89 36.78
CA THR A 290 -29.33 27.28 38.16
C THR A 290 -29.19 28.80 38.33
N ASN A 291 -29.50 29.34 39.51
CA ASN A 291 -29.50 30.79 39.75
C ASN A 291 -28.17 31.52 39.49
N THR A 292 -27.03 30.81 39.47
CA THR A 292 -25.68 31.40 39.33
C THR A 292 -24.68 30.55 38.53
N THR A 293 -25.04 29.32 38.17
CA THR A 293 -24.21 28.39 37.41
C THR A 293 -25.09 27.59 36.46
N TRP A 294 -24.54 27.12 35.36
CA TRP A 294 -25.18 26.13 34.50
C TRP A 294 -24.29 24.91 34.32
N SER A 295 -24.93 23.77 34.14
CA SER A 295 -24.28 22.51 33.76
C SER A 295 -24.70 22.08 32.37
N GLY A 296 -23.81 21.38 31.67
CA GLY A 296 -24.02 20.85 30.32
C GLY A 296 -23.54 19.41 30.20
N GLU A 297 -24.27 18.59 29.45
CA GLU A 297 -23.94 17.19 29.19
C GLU A 297 -24.13 16.89 27.70
N ALA A 298 -23.06 16.41 27.05
CA ALA A 298 -23.09 15.95 25.66
C ALA A 298 -22.37 14.60 25.49
N VAL A 299 -22.85 13.79 24.55
CA VAL A 299 -22.12 12.64 24.02
C VAL A 299 -21.73 12.96 22.58
N ILE A 300 -20.43 13.16 22.36
CA ILE A 300 -19.85 13.49 21.06
C ILE A 300 -19.52 12.17 20.35
N PRO A 301 -20.15 11.84 19.21
CA PRO A 301 -19.91 10.57 18.52
C PRO A 301 -18.45 10.41 18.07
N SER A 302 -17.90 9.19 18.16
CA SER A 302 -16.54 8.87 17.68
C SER A 302 -16.26 9.40 16.27
N GLY A 303 -17.26 9.35 15.39
CA GLY A 303 -17.17 9.82 14.01
C GLY A 303 -17.14 11.34 13.81
N TYR A 304 -17.31 12.17 14.84
CA TYR A 304 -17.25 13.64 14.68
C TYR A 304 -15.81 14.14 14.78
N PHE A 305 -14.95 13.43 15.51
CA PHE A 305 -13.52 13.74 15.60
C PHE A 305 -12.80 13.48 14.27
N PRO A 306 -11.75 14.25 13.92
CA PRO A 306 -10.80 13.84 12.90
C PRO A 306 -10.02 12.60 13.37
N LYS A 307 -9.48 11.78 12.47
CA LYS A 307 -8.61 10.66 12.87
C LYS A 307 -7.35 11.17 13.58
N ALA A 308 -6.92 10.43 14.60
CA ALA A 308 -5.73 10.70 15.40
C ALA A 308 -5.67 12.12 15.99
N VAL A 309 -6.67 12.50 16.78
CA VAL A 309 -6.64 13.73 17.60
C VAL A 309 -5.41 13.70 18.51
N THR A 310 -4.57 14.73 18.39
CA THR A 310 -3.34 14.89 19.19
C THR A 310 -3.40 16.10 20.12
N LYS A 311 -4.22 17.11 19.83
CA LYS A 311 -4.26 18.39 20.55
C LYS A 311 -5.70 18.85 20.85
N MET A 312 -5.84 19.67 21.88
CA MET A 312 -7.10 20.29 22.30
C MET A 312 -6.89 21.75 22.67
N ASN A 313 -7.92 22.58 22.48
CA ASN A 313 -8.11 23.80 23.27
C ASN A 313 -9.60 23.98 23.61
N ALA A 314 -9.90 24.86 24.54
CA ALA A 314 -11.27 25.20 24.91
C ALA A 314 -11.36 26.66 25.30
N TYR A 315 -12.53 27.25 25.09
CA TYR A 315 -12.78 28.68 25.24
C TYR A 315 -14.12 28.92 25.93
N ALA A 316 -14.32 30.14 26.41
CA ALA A 316 -15.64 30.60 26.85
C ALA A 316 -15.82 32.08 26.46
N ILE A 317 -17.06 32.46 26.17
CA ILE A 317 -17.42 33.85 25.85
C ILE A 317 -18.66 34.23 26.67
N HIS A 318 -18.62 35.42 27.26
CA HIS A 318 -19.75 36.07 27.93
C HIS A 318 -19.62 37.59 27.83
N GLY A 319 -20.68 38.33 28.14
CA GLY A 319 -20.73 39.79 28.06
C GLY A 319 -21.15 40.34 26.69
N SER A 320 -21.86 41.47 26.72
CA SER A 320 -22.26 42.21 25.52
C SER A 320 -21.30 43.33 25.10
N ASP A 321 -21.31 43.65 23.80
CA ASP A 321 -20.66 44.81 23.19
C ASP A 321 -19.19 45.05 23.62
N GLU A 322 -18.89 46.19 24.26
CA GLU A 322 -17.53 46.58 24.66
C GLU A 322 -17.04 45.85 25.93
N GLU A 323 -17.94 45.24 26.70
CA GLU A 323 -17.64 44.50 27.94
C GLU A 323 -17.51 42.97 27.69
N ARG A 324 -17.47 42.55 26.42
CA ARG A 324 -17.39 41.13 26.02
C ARG A 324 -16.06 40.49 26.41
N ILE A 325 -16.14 39.46 27.25
CA ILE A 325 -15.02 38.70 27.80
C ILE A 325 -14.82 37.43 26.98
N TYR A 326 -13.56 37.12 26.70
CA TYR A 326 -13.12 35.93 25.96
C TYR A 326 -12.07 35.20 26.78
N GLU A 327 -12.27 33.91 27.00
CA GLU A 327 -11.45 33.07 27.87
C GLU A 327 -10.93 31.83 27.15
N ALA A 328 -9.83 31.26 27.65
CA ALA A 328 -9.16 30.12 27.04
C ALA A 328 -8.50 29.22 28.08
N LEU A 329 -8.59 27.90 27.87
CA LEU A 329 -7.84 26.89 28.61
C LEU A 329 -6.32 27.06 28.36
N TYR A 330 -5.94 27.18 27.09
CA TYR A 330 -4.58 27.47 26.65
C TYR A 330 -4.55 28.84 25.93
N PRO A 331 -4.28 29.94 26.66
CA PRO A 331 -4.38 31.30 26.13
C PRO A 331 -3.17 31.71 25.30
N THR A 332 -3.39 32.69 24.41
CA THR A 332 -2.31 33.33 23.65
C THR A 332 -1.41 34.20 24.57
N PRO A 333 -0.12 34.39 24.23
CA PRO A 333 0.77 35.25 25.01
C PRO A 333 0.28 36.71 25.06
N TYR A 334 0.23 37.27 26.27
CA TYR A 334 -0.21 38.65 26.51
C TYR A 334 0.50 39.66 25.60
N GLY A 335 -0.28 40.49 24.90
CA GLY A 335 0.21 41.53 24.01
C GLY A 335 0.76 41.06 22.65
N LYS A 336 0.71 39.75 22.32
CA LYS A 336 1.18 39.23 21.02
C LYS A 336 0.22 39.55 19.87
N TYR A 337 -1.08 39.61 20.13
CA TYR A 337 -2.13 39.90 19.15
C TYR A 337 -3.06 41.01 19.68
N PRO A 338 -3.71 41.81 18.80
CA PRO A 338 -4.64 42.86 19.22
C PRO A 338 -6.03 42.34 19.62
N ASN A 339 -6.48 41.25 19.01
CA ASN A 339 -7.84 40.70 19.12
C ASN A 339 -7.78 39.19 19.40
N PRO A 340 -8.82 38.60 20.03
CA PRO A 340 -8.98 37.15 20.15
C PRO A 340 -9.11 36.49 18.77
N ASP A 341 -8.63 35.26 18.66
CA ASP A 341 -8.70 34.41 17.47
C ASP A 341 -8.51 32.96 17.91
N PHE A 342 -9.59 32.18 17.93
CA PHE A 342 -9.63 30.87 18.58
C PHE A 342 -9.12 29.72 17.72
N HIS A 343 -9.16 29.81 16.39
CA HIS A 343 -8.56 28.80 15.51
C HIS A 343 -7.04 28.97 15.35
N ARG A 344 -6.36 29.58 16.34
CA ARG A 344 -4.89 29.62 16.43
C ARG A 344 -4.37 28.27 16.93
N LEU A 345 -4.34 27.32 16.00
CA LEU A 345 -3.94 25.93 16.21
C LEU A 345 -2.55 25.82 16.89
N GLU A 346 -1.69 26.83 16.75
CA GLU A 346 -0.36 26.88 17.37
C GLU A 346 -0.35 26.99 18.91
N TYR A 347 -1.52 27.19 19.56
CA TYR A 347 -1.67 27.20 21.03
C TYR A 347 -2.41 25.99 21.60
N PHE A 348 -2.91 25.09 20.76
CA PHE A 348 -3.61 23.89 21.23
C PHE A 348 -2.58 22.95 21.85
N MET A 349 -2.84 22.47 23.06
CA MET A 349 -1.89 21.62 23.79
C MET A 349 -2.21 20.13 23.61
N PRO A 350 -1.24 19.22 23.80
CA PRO A 350 -1.48 17.79 23.68
C PRO A 350 -2.59 17.27 24.60
N ILE A 351 -3.37 16.31 24.10
CA ILE A 351 -4.40 15.59 24.85
C ILE A 351 -4.18 14.08 24.75
N ASP A 352 -4.46 13.35 25.83
CA ASP A 352 -4.37 11.89 25.90
C ASP A 352 -5.63 11.22 25.29
N PHE A 353 -5.89 11.52 24.01
CA PHE A 353 -7.16 11.17 23.35
C PHE A 353 -7.36 9.66 23.20
N ILE A 354 -6.28 8.86 23.20
CA ILE A 354 -6.36 7.40 23.10
C ILE A 354 -7.04 6.74 24.31
N HIS A 355 -7.10 7.41 25.47
CA HIS A 355 -7.87 6.96 26.63
C HIS A 355 -9.34 7.43 26.60
N LEU A 356 -9.68 8.44 25.80
CA LEU A 356 -11.04 8.91 25.59
C LEU A 356 -11.74 8.09 24.48
N ASP A 357 -11.10 7.97 23.32
CA ASP A 357 -11.54 7.13 22.20
C ASP A 357 -10.36 6.32 21.65
N PRO A 358 -10.16 5.07 22.11
CA PRO A 358 -9.13 4.18 21.60
C PRO A 358 -9.28 3.82 20.11
N SER A 359 -10.47 3.99 19.52
CA SER A 359 -10.72 3.70 18.11
C SER A 359 -10.12 4.77 17.19
N ASN A 360 -10.11 6.03 17.64
CA ASN A 360 -9.66 7.21 16.87
C ASN A 360 -8.20 7.12 16.38
N MET A 361 -7.37 6.33 17.06
CA MET A 361 -5.96 6.10 16.74
C MET A 361 -5.70 4.87 15.85
N GLY A 362 -6.73 4.07 15.56
CA GLY A 362 -6.58 2.81 14.82
C GLY A 362 -6.56 2.96 13.30
N ASP A 363 -5.87 2.06 12.59
CA ASP A 363 -5.82 2.05 11.12
C ASP A 363 -7.23 2.03 10.50
N ASN A 364 -8.09 1.13 10.99
CA ASN A 364 -9.49 0.97 10.61
C ASN A 364 -10.44 2.05 11.18
N TYR A 365 -9.96 3.19 11.67
CA TYR A 365 -10.84 4.29 12.06
C TYR A 365 -11.50 4.91 10.83
N THR A 366 -12.83 4.88 10.81
CA THR A 366 -13.67 5.42 9.74
C THR A 366 -14.67 6.42 10.32
N SER A 367 -14.64 7.67 9.87
CA SER A 367 -15.77 8.59 10.06
C SER A 367 -16.66 8.58 8.82
N ASN A 368 -17.96 8.36 9.01
CA ASN A 368 -18.98 8.51 7.97
C ASN A 368 -19.44 9.97 7.80
N VAL A 369 -18.84 10.92 8.53
CA VAL A 369 -19.30 12.33 8.62
C VAL A 369 -18.33 13.29 7.94
N TRP A 370 -17.03 12.97 7.97
CA TRP A 370 -15.96 13.73 7.30
C TRP A 370 -15.91 13.56 5.77
N PHE A 371 -16.71 12.66 5.21
CA PHE A 371 -16.78 12.36 3.77
C PHE A 371 -18.22 12.40 3.21
N VAL A 372 -19.07 13.27 3.77
CA VAL A 372 -20.41 13.58 3.23
C VAL A 372 -20.34 14.89 2.45
N TYR A 373 -20.83 14.86 1.22
CA TYR A 373 -20.75 15.95 0.25
C TYR A 373 -22.12 16.23 -0.35
N GLU A 374 -22.41 17.50 -0.61
CA GLU A 374 -23.77 17.96 -0.94
C GLU A 374 -23.77 18.91 -2.13
N ILE A 375 -24.38 18.48 -3.24
CA ILE A 375 -24.59 19.30 -4.42
C ILE A 375 -25.86 20.13 -4.19
N THR A 376 -25.66 21.44 -4.07
CA THR A 376 -26.69 22.45 -3.75
C THR A 376 -26.75 23.58 -4.78
N LYS A 377 -25.94 23.48 -5.84
CA LYS A 377 -25.66 24.55 -6.80
C LYS A 377 -25.46 24.05 -8.22
N THR A 378 -25.85 24.88 -9.18
CA THR A 378 -25.49 24.75 -10.60
C THR A 378 -23.98 24.89 -10.81
N TRP A 379 -23.47 24.41 -11.94
CA TRP A 379 -22.07 24.53 -12.38
C TRP A 379 -21.51 25.96 -12.40
N ASN A 380 -22.38 26.97 -12.39
CA ASN A 380 -22.07 28.40 -12.41
C ASN A 380 -22.49 29.14 -11.13
N ASP A 381 -22.56 28.44 -9.99
CA ASP A 381 -22.71 29.02 -8.64
C ASP A 381 -24.07 29.67 -8.34
N LEU A 382 -25.15 29.18 -8.98
CA LEU A 382 -26.54 29.52 -8.63
C LEU A 382 -27.17 28.40 -7.76
N PRO A 383 -28.07 28.70 -6.82
CA PRO A 383 -28.71 27.68 -5.99
C PRO A 383 -29.70 26.82 -6.80
N THR A 384 -29.83 25.54 -6.42
CA THR A 384 -30.81 24.59 -6.98
C THR A 384 -32.21 24.80 -6.38
N ASN A 385 -33.24 24.14 -6.95
CA ASN A 385 -34.65 24.37 -6.58
C ASN A 385 -35.39 23.13 -6.02
N HIS A 386 -34.67 22.04 -5.81
CA HIS A 386 -35.15 20.74 -5.33
C HIS A 386 -34.41 20.32 -4.04
N SER A 387 -34.63 19.09 -3.56
CA SER A 387 -33.83 18.51 -2.48
C SER A 387 -32.38 18.32 -2.91
N VAL A 388 -31.47 18.48 -1.94
CA VAL A 388 -30.02 18.30 -2.08
C VAL A 388 -29.67 16.90 -2.59
N ILE A 389 -28.70 16.81 -3.50
CA ILE A 389 -28.05 15.54 -3.86
C ILE A 389 -26.90 15.31 -2.89
N GLN A 390 -26.93 14.19 -2.17
CA GLN A 390 -25.96 13.86 -1.13
C GLN A 390 -25.14 12.64 -1.55
N LEU A 391 -23.82 12.78 -1.47
CA LEU A 391 -22.81 11.77 -1.77
C LEU A 391 -22.05 11.48 -0.48
N THR A 392 -22.07 10.24 0.00
CA THR A 392 -21.26 9.82 1.17
C THR A 392 -20.26 8.78 0.73
N LEU A 393 -18.98 9.05 0.95
CA LEU A 393 -17.92 8.07 0.77
C LEU A 393 -17.63 7.39 2.11
N VAL A 394 -17.49 6.06 2.09
CA VAL A 394 -17.19 5.24 3.26
C VAL A 394 -16.03 4.30 2.90
N SER A 395 -15.07 4.14 3.80
CA SER A 395 -13.99 3.15 3.60
C SER A 395 -14.58 1.74 3.50
N HIS A 396 -14.09 0.93 2.56
CA HIS A 396 -14.54 -0.44 2.34
C HIS A 396 -13.35 -1.40 2.30
N GLU A 397 -13.57 -2.68 2.62
CA GLU A 397 -12.54 -3.69 2.40
C GLU A 397 -12.22 -3.77 0.90
N GLY A 398 -10.97 -3.45 0.54
CA GLY A 398 -10.50 -3.42 -0.85
C GLY A 398 -11.02 -2.25 -1.71
N GLY A 399 -11.49 -1.15 -1.13
CA GLY A 399 -11.90 0.03 -1.90
C GLY A 399 -12.65 1.10 -1.14
N VAL A 400 -13.46 1.88 -1.85
CA VAL A 400 -14.34 2.92 -1.29
C VAL A 400 -15.78 2.62 -1.67
N LYS A 401 -16.69 2.66 -0.70
CA LYS A 401 -18.13 2.58 -0.93
C LYS A 401 -18.72 3.97 -1.05
N LEU A 402 -19.29 4.26 -2.21
CA LEU A 402 -20.16 5.41 -2.45
C LEU A 402 -21.59 5.04 -2.04
N LEU A 403 -22.21 5.92 -1.26
CA LEU A 403 -23.66 5.98 -1.04
C LEU A 403 -24.18 7.27 -1.68
N MET A 404 -25.25 7.17 -2.45
CA MET A 404 -25.83 8.28 -3.21
C MET A 404 -27.33 8.40 -2.91
N ASN A 405 -27.76 9.62 -2.60
CA ASN A 405 -29.17 9.97 -2.40
C ASN A 405 -29.47 11.22 -3.24
N ALA A 406 -30.38 11.10 -4.21
CA ALA A 406 -30.63 12.14 -5.21
C ALA A 406 -32.13 12.25 -5.52
N PRO A 407 -32.64 13.43 -5.96
CA PRO A 407 -33.88 13.46 -6.72
C PRO A 407 -33.75 12.58 -7.96
N PHE A 408 -34.88 12.08 -8.45
CA PHE A 408 -34.96 11.38 -9.73
C PHE A 408 -35.97 12.13 -10.61
N PHE A 409 -35.48 12.76 -11.66
CA PHE A 409 -36.25 13.63 -12.57
C PHE A 409 -36.82 12.84 -13.76
N ASN A 410 -36.13 11.78 -14.19
CA ASN A 410 -36.46 10.87 -15.29
C ASN A 410 -36.51 11.58 -16.66
N ASP A 411 -35.62 12.53 -16.90
CA ASP A 411 -35.51 13.32 -18.14
C ASP A 411 -34.05 13.42 -18.68
N PRO A 412 -33.66 12.61 -19.70
CA PRO A 412 -34.46 11.57 -20.36
C PRO A 412 -34.62 10.31 -19.49
N PRO A 413 -35.64 9.47 -19.76
CA PRO A 413 -35.87 8.25 -19.00
C PRO A 413 -34.68 7.30 -19.02
N ASN A 414 -34.43 6.62 -17.90
CA ASN A 414 -33.33 5.66 -17.71
C ASN A 414 -33.17 4.70 -18.93
N PRO A 415 -31.94 4.47 -19.43
CA PRO A 415 -31.70 3.72 -20.67
C PRO A 415 -32.23 2.28 -20.67
N GLY A 416 -32.33 1.67 -19.49
CA GLY A 416 -32.68 0.27 -19.31
C GLY A 416 -31.47 -0.65 -19.46
N GLY A 417 -31.23 -1.47 -18.44
CA GLY A 417 -30.16 -2.47 -18.42
C GLY A 417 -30.15 -3.25 -17.10
N PRO A 418 -29.34 -4.32 -17.01
CA PRO A 418 -28.97 -4.91 -15.71
C PRO A 418 -28.15 -3.90 -14.89
N ALA A 419 -28.47 -3.77 -13.60
CA ALA A 419 -27.74 -2.87 -12.71
C ALA A 419 -26.34 -3.42 -12.42
N GLY A 420 -25.31 -2.57 -12.56
CA GLY A 420 -23.91 -2.90 -12.30
C GLY A 420 -23.08 -3.28 -13.54
N GLU A 421 -23.71 -3.45 -14.71
CA GLU A 421 -23.00 -3.60 -15.99
C GLU A 421 -22.69 -2.21 -16.61
N PRO A 422 -21.60 -2.07 -17.38
CA PRO A 422 -21.26 -0.80 -18.05
C PRO A 422 -22.24 -0.47 -19.18
N PHE A 423 -22.55 0.82 -19.35
CA PHE A 423 -23.45 1.32 -20.38
C PHE A 423 -22.78 2.45 -21.20
N PRO A 424 -22.39 2.21 -22.46
CA PRO A 424 -21.81 3.26 -23.31
C PRO A 424 -22.82 4.37 -23.62
N GLY A 425 -22.42 5.63 -23.42
CA GLY A 425 -23.31 6.78 -23.62
C GLY A 425 -24.23 7.06 -22.43
N LEU A 426 -23.87 6.63 -21.21
CA LEU A 426 -24.67 6.89 -20.01
C LEU A 426 -24.80 8.40 -19.73
N TRP A 427 -23.76 9.19 -20.05
CA TRP A 427 -23.76 10.66 -20.04
C TRP A 427 -24.89 11.32 -20.81
N GLU A 428 -25.54 10.64 -21.78
CA GLU A 428 -26.72 11.18 -22.50
C GLU A 428 -28.00 11.18 -21.63
N TYR A 429 -27.96 10.53 -20.46
CA TYR A 429 -29.08 10.36 -19.54
C TYR A 429 -28.93 11.17 -18.25
N GLU A 430 -29.92 11.07 -17.37
CA GLU A 430 -29.84 11.58 -16.00
C GLU A 430 -28.73 10.84 -15.23
N VAL A 431 -27.68 11.56 -14.81
CA VAL A 431 -26.49 10.99 -14.18
C VAL A 431 -25.95 11.84 -13.03
N VAL A 432 -25.23 11.18 -12.13
CA VAL A 432 -24.26 11.80 -11.24
C VAL A 432 -22.87 11.30 -11.66
N GLU A 433 -22.00 12.25 -11.99
CA GLU A 433 -20.60 12.02 -12.37
C GLU A 433 -19.71 12.34 -11.18
N ILE A 434 -18.72 11.51 -10.86
CA ILE A 434 -17.76 11.76 -9.78
C ILE A 434 -16.34 11.59 -10.30
N PHE A 435 -15.50 12.59 -10.05
CA PHE A 435 -14.10 12.64 -10.49
C PHE A 435 -13.17 12.63 -9.28
N PHE A 436 -12.22 11.69 -9.23
CA PHE A 436 -11.17 11.62 -8.20
C PHE A 436 -9.81 11.85 -8.85
N LEU A 437 -9.07 12.87 -8.40
CA LEU A 437 -7.92 13.47 -9.07
C LEU A 437 -6.70 13.54 -8.13
N ASN A 438 -5.49 13.27 -8.63
CA ASN A 438 -4.24 13.44 -7.88
C ASN A 438 -3.52 14.76 -8.22
N ASP A 439 -2.29 14.95 -7.73
CA ASP A 439 -1.46 16.13 -8.03
C ASP A 439 -0.67 16.06 -9.35
N LEU A 440 -0.80 14.96 -10.09
CA LEU A 440 -0.28 14.78 -11.46
C LEU A 440 -1.38 14.98 -12.52
N ASP A 441 -2.54 15.51 -12.11
CA ASP A 441 -3.74 15.68 -12.94
C ASP A 441 -4.33 14.37 -13.51
N HIS A 442 -3.91 13.19 -13.00
CA HIS A 442 -4.55 11.91 -13.32
C HIS A 442 -5.88 11.76 -12.56
N TYR A 443 -6.93 11.34 -13.24
CA TYR A 443 -8.24 11.10 -12.61
C TYR A 443 -8.86 9.74 -12.98
N ILE A 444 -9.76 9.28 -12.12
CA ILE A 444 -10.87 8.39 -12.52
C ILE A 444 -12.17 9.18 -12.54
N GLU A 445 -12.98 8.93 -13.56
CA GLU A 445 -14.34 9.43 -13.78
C GLU A 445 -15.33 8.27 -13.59
N LEU A 446 -16.46 8.54 -12.92
CA LEU A 446 -17.44 7.54 -12.52
C LEU A 446 -18.86 8.06 -12.78
N GLU A 447 -19.49 7.57 -13.84
CA GLU A 447 -20.89 7.87 -14.19
C GLU A 447 -21.85 6.92 -13.49
N PHE A 448 -22.88 7.46 -12.81
CA PHE A 448 -23.96 6.68 -12.20
C PHE A 448 -25.32 7.24 -12.60
N CYS A 449 -26.22 6.41 -13.13
CA CYS A 449 -27.63 6.79 -13.33
C CYS A 449 -28.46 6.41 -12.08
N PRO A 450 -28.86 7.36 -11.23
CA PRO A 450 -29.63 7.06 -10.03
C PRO A 450 -31.07 6.67 -10.37
N THR A 451 -31.69 5.88 -9.49
CA THR A 451 -33.14 5.56 -9.56
C THR A 451 -33.93 6.01 -8.33
N TRP A 452 -33.25 6.65 -7.37
CA TRP A 452 -33.69 7.44 -6.20
C TRP A 452 -32.54 7.48 -5.17
N SER A 453 -31.95 6.32 -4.93
CA SER A 453 -30.76 6.15 -4.09
C SER A 453 -29.97 4.95 -4.59
N GLY A 454 -28.65 5.01 -4.51
CA GLY A 454 -27.75 3.99 -5.03
C GLY A 454 -26.56 3.76 -4.12
N GLU A 455 -25.95 2.58 -4.23
CA GLU A 455 -24.66 2.30 -3.63
C GLU A 455 -23.74 1.61 -4.64
N ALA A 456 -22.46 1.95 -4.60
CA ALA A 456 -21.41 1.36 -5.42
C ALA A 456 -20.16 1.12 -4.57
N VAL A 457 -19.48 0.00 -4.77
CA VAL A 457 -18.15 -0.25 -4.19
C VAL A 457 -17.14 -0.15 -5.32
N ILE A 458 -16.29 0.86 -5.27
CA ILE A 458 -15.24 1.13 -6.23
C ILE A 458 -13.95 0.50 -5.69
N PRO A 459 -13.33 -0.48 -6.36
CA PRO A 459 -12.14 -1.16 -5.85
C PRO A 459 -10.92 -0.23 -5.76
N SER A 460 -10.03 -0.45 -4.79
CA SER A 460 -8.80 0.34 -4.57
C SER A 460 -7.94 0.54 -5.81
N GLY A 461 -7.86 -0.47 -6.68
CA GLY A 461 -7.07 -0.43 -7.92
C GLY A 461 -7.66 0.41 -9.05
N TYR A 462 -8.85 0.99 -8.88
CA TYR A 462 -9.49 1.86 -9.87
C TYR A 462 -9.11 3.33 -9.64
N PHE A 463 -8.73 3.71 -8.42
CA PHE A 463 -8.35 5.08 -8.10
C PHE A 463 -6.89 5.35 -8.51
N PRO A 464 -6.57 6.52 -9.10
CA PRO A 464 -5.17 6.91 -9.29
C PRO A 464 -4.48 7.02 -7.92
N LYS A 465 -3.18 6.71 -7.85
CA LYS A 465 -2.43 6.80 -6.59
C LYS A 465 -2.33 8.25 -6.11
N ALA A 466 -2.39 8.41 -4.78
CA ALA A 466 -2.40 9.70 -4.09
C ALA A 466 -3.51 10.66 -4.60
N VAL A 467 -4.78 10.23 -4.59
CA VAL A 467 -5.92 11.13 -4.80
C VAL A 467 -5.84 12.27 -3.78
N THR A 468 -5.78 13.50 -4.25
CA THR A 468 -5.73 14.72 -3.42
C THR A 468 -6.94 15.62 -3.59
N LYS A 469 -7.72 15.46 -4.66
CA LYS A 469 -8.86 16.32 -4.99
C LYS A 469 -10.03 15.52 -5.56
N MET A 470 -11.24 16.05 -5.45
CA MET A 470 -12.40 15.54 -6.17
C MET A 470 -13.32 16.66 -6.66
N ASN A 471 -14.17 16.34 -7.62
CA ASN A 471 -15.42 17.05 -7.85
C ASN A 471 -16.52 16.05 -8.17
N ALA A 472 -17.78 16.48 -8.09
CA ALA A 472 -18.92 15.72 -8.54
C ALA A 472 -19.90 16.64 -9.25
N TYR A 473 -20.53 16.12 -10.30
CA TYR A 473 -21.56 16.81 -11.07
C TYR A 473 -22.84 16.00 -11.07
N ALA A 474 -23.98 16.67 -11.16
CA ALA A 474 -25.26 16.03 -11.43
C ALA A 474 -25.88 16.66 -12.67
N ILE A 475 -26.41 15.83 -13.56
CA ILE A 475 -26.87 16.24 -14.89
C ILE A 475 -28.25 15.66 -15.14
N HIS A 476 -29.19 16.52 -15.49
CA HIS A 476 -30.59 16.20 -15.78
C HIS A 476 -31.17 17.16 -16.83
N GLY A 477 -32.38 16.87 -17.32
CA GLY A 477 -32.99 17.57 -18.43
C GLY A 477 -32.55 17.09 -19.82
N SER A 478 -33.38 17.35 -20.82
CA SER A 478 -33.20 16.90 -22.21
C SER A 478 -32.63 17.97 -23.13
N ASP A 479 -31.78 17.56 -24.08
CA ASP A 479 -31.32 18.36 -25.22
C ASP A 479 -30.79 19.76 -24.82
N GLU A 480 -31.36 20.83 -25.38
CA GLU A 480 -30.97 22.23 -25.14
C GLU A 480 -31.33 22.74 -23.73
N GLU A 481 -32.14 22.00 -22.95
CA GLU A 481 -32.56 22.38 -21.59
C GLU A 481 -31.75 21.70 -20.47
N ARG A 482 -30.63 21.04 -20.80
CA ARG A 482 -29.78 20.36 -19.81
C ARG A 482 -29.30 21.26 -18.67
N ILE A 483 -29.56 20.81 -17.45
CA ILE A 483 -29.09 21.40 -16.19
C ILE A 483 -27.86 20.63 -15.74
N TYR A 484 -26.83 21.38 -15.34
CA TYR A 484 -25.60 20.84 -14.77
C TYR A 484 -25.39 21.46 -13.39
N GLU A 485 -25.22 20.60 -12.39
CA GLU A 485 -24.95 20.95 -11.00
C GLU A 485 -23.58 20.45 -10.59
N ALA A 486 -22.97 21.10 -9.60
CA ALA A 486 -21.59 20.84 -9.22
C ALA A 486 -21.41 20.96 -7.70
N LEU A 487 -20.70 19.99 -7.13
CA LEU A 487 -20.26 20.01 -5.74
C LEU A 487 -19.31 21.19 -5.48
N TYR A 488 -18.36 21.41 -6.40
CA TYR A 488 -17.50 22.59 -6.40
C TYR A 488 -17.69 23.37 -7.72
N PRO A 489 -18.58 24.38 -7.75
CA PRO A 489 -18.97 25.08 -8.97
C PRO A 489 -17.94 26.11 -9.43
N THR A 490 -18.05 26.53 -10.69
CA THR A 490 -17.25 27.61 -11.24
C THR A 490 -17.87 28.98 -10.89
N PRO A 491 -17.09 30.03 -10.57
CA PRO A 491 -17.64 31.33 -10.22
C PRO A 491 -18.54 31.93 -11.32
N TYR A 492 -19.71 32.43 -10.91
CA TYR A 492 -20.74 32.95 -11.82
C TYR A 492 -20.21 33.93 -12.87
N GLY A 493 -20.66 33.77 -14.12
CA GLY A 493 -20.32 34.65 -15.25
C GLY A 493 -18.89 34.56 -15.77
N LYS A 494 -18.03 33.68 -15.22
CA LYS A 494 -16.62 33.55 -15.62
C LYS A 494 -16.41 32.74 -16.90
N TYR A 495 -17.35 31.85 -17.24
CA TYR A 495 -17.34 31.02 -18.45
C TYR A 495 -18.75 30.98 -19.08
N PRO A 496 -18.87 30.84 -20.42
CA PRO A 496 -20.16 30.78 -21.09
C PRO A 496 -20.84 29.41 -20.96
N ASN A 497 -20.04 28.33 -20.92
CA ASN A 497 -20.48 26.94 -20.95
C ASN A 497 -19.83 26.16 -19.79
N PRO A 498 -20.46 25.07 -19.30
CA PRO A 498 -19.82 24.10 -18.42
C PRO A 498 -18.61 23.45 -19.11
N ASP A 499 -17.70 22.92 -18.28
CA ASP A 499 -16.47 22.24 -18.68
C ASP A 499 -15.96 21.49 -17.43
N PHE A 500 -16.23 20.19 -17.38
CA PHE A 500 -16.00 19.32 -16.21
C PHE A 500 -14.50 19.03 -16.00
N HIS A 501 -13.71 19.15 -17.07
CA HIS A 501 -12.27 18.93 -17.10
C HIS A 501 -11.48 20.13 -16.56
N ARG A 502 -12.13 21.12 -15.92
CA ARG A 502 -11.46 22.26 -15.27
C ARG A 502 -10.90 21.89 -13.89
N LEU A 503 -9.84 21.07 -13.87
CA LEU A 503 -9.16 20.51 -12.68
C LEU A 503 -8.91 21.50 -11.52
N LYS A 504 -8.67 22.79 -11.82
CA LYS A 504 -8.56 23.89 -10.83
C LYS A 504 -9.83 24.18 -10.01
N TYR A 505 -10.95 23.53 -10.32
CA TYR A 505 -12.22 23.59 -9.58
C TYR A 505 -12.56 22.23 -8.95
N PHE A 506 -11.55 21.42 -8.64
CA PHE A 506 -11.70 20.27 -7.76
C PHE A 506 -11.32 20.71 -6.34
N MET A 507 -12.09 20.28 -5.34
CA MET A 507 -11.81 20.57 -3.94
C MET A 507 -10.87 19.52 -3.33
N PRO A 508 -10.07 19.84 -2.31
CA PRO A 508 -9.25 18.84 -1.62
C PRO A 508 -10.07 17.72 -0.98
N ILE A 509 -9.54 16.50 -0.97
CA ILE A 509 -10.06 15.35 -0.22
C ILE A 509 -8.91 14.57 0.42
N ASP A 510 -9.09 14.19 1.69
CA ASP A 510 -8.13 13.35 2.41
C ASP A 510 -8.37 11.86 2.13
N PHE A 511 -8.23 11.47 0.86
CA PHE A 511 -8.68 10.18 0.32
C PHE A 511 -7.99 8.96 0.94
N ILE A 512 -6.76 9.15 1.46
CA ILE A 512 -5.97 8.11 2.16
C ILE A 512 -6.66 7.55 3.42
N HIS A 513 -7.72 8.21 3.90
CA HIS A 513 -8.59 7.73 4.98
C HIS A 513 -9.78 6.89 4.51
N LEU A 514 -10.23 7.09 3.27
CA LEU A 514 -11.22 6.22 2.62
C LEU A 514 -10.53 4.95 2.12
N ASP A 515 -9.34 5.09 1.55
CA ASP A 515 -8.50 3.97 1.12
C ASP A 515 -7.06 4.13 1.61
N PRO A 516 -6.68 3.50 2.74
CA PRO A 516 -5.31 3.46 3.22
C PRO A 516 -4.31 2.78 2.28
N SER A 517 -4.74 2.08 1.23
CA SER A 517 -3.87 1.55 0.18
C SER A 517 -3.57 2.57 -0.93
N ASN A 518 -4.28 3.71 -0.96
CA ASN A 518 -4.06 4.79 -1.93
C ASN A 518 -2.87 5.72 -1.56
N MET A 519 -2.08 5.37 -0.52
CA MET A 519 -0.87 6.12 -0.14
C MET A 519 0.04 6.36 -1.35
N GLY A 520 0.65 7.55 -1.39
CA GLY A 520 1.78 7.82 -2.28
C GLY A 520 2.98 6.92 -1.99
N ASP A 521 3.93 6.90 -2.93
CA ASP A 521 5.23 6.24 -2.80
C ASP A 521 5.18 4.71 -2.61
N ASN A 522 4.32 4.03 -3.39
CA ASN A 522 4.58 2.67 -3.89
C ASN A 522 3.84 2.44 -5.22
N TYR A 523 4.58 2.49 -6.33
CA TYR A 523 4.09 2.27 -7.70
C TYR A 523 3.90 0.78 -8.03
N THR A 524 3.20 0.05 -7.16
CA THR A 524 2.85 -1.37 -7.33
C THR A 524 1.37 -1.58 -6.99
N SER A 525 0.51 -1.10 -7.86
CA SER A 525 -0.89 -1.49 -7.96
C SER A 525 -1.21 -1.78 -9.41
N ASN A 526 -2.14 -2.72 -9.65
CA ASN A 526 -2.50 -3.21 -10.98
C ASN A 526 -3.13 -2.12 -11.87
N VAL A 527 -2.33 -1.19 -12.39
CA VAL A 527 -2.75 -0.30 -13.49
C VAL A 527 -3.09 -1.18 -14.67
N TRP A 528 -4.27 -0.99 -15.27
CA TRP A 528 -4.71 -1.79 -16.40
C TRP A 528 -5.32 -0.92 -17.50
N PHE A 529 -4.98 -1.22 -18.74
CA PHE A 529 -5.48 -0.54 -19.93
C PHE A 529 -6.17 -1.55 -20.83
N VAL A 530 -7.43 -1.29 -21.17
CA VAL A 530 -8.21 -2.10 -22.11
C VAL A 530 -8.20 -1.45 -23.49
N TYR A 531 -7.93 -2.26 -24.51
CA TYR A 531 -7.92 -1.87 -25.91
C TYR A 531 -8.78 -2.82 -26.72
N GLU A 532 -9.53 -2.28 -27.68
CA GLU A 532 -10.54 -3.03 -28.42
C GLU A 532 -10.35 -2.89 -29.93
N ILE A 533 -9.98 -3.99 -30.58
CA ILE A 533 -9.89 -4.06 -32.04
C ILE A 533 -11.30 -4.32 -32.59
N THR A 534 -11.82 -3.30 -33.28
CA THR A 534 -13.19 -3.23 -33.82
C THR A 534 -13.20 -2.97 -35.33
N LYS A 535 -12.02 -2.91 -35.95
CA LYS A 535 -11.82 -2.44 -37.33
C LYS A 535 -10.73 -3.19 -38.07
N THR A 536 -10.91 -3.32 -39.38
CA THR A 536 -9.86 -3.73 -40.33
C THR A 536 -8.73 -2.70 -40.38
N TRP A 537 -7.55 -3.12 -40.87
CA TRP A 537 -6.36 -2.27 -41.08
C TRP A 537 -6.61 -1.00 -41.93
N ASN A 538 -7.70 -0.97 -42.69
CA ASN A 538 -8.13 0.12 -43.57
C ASN A 538 -9.44 0.80 -43.12
N ASP A 539 -9.73 0.81 -41.81
CA ASP A 539 -10.79 1.61 -41.17
C ASP A 539 -12.24 1.20 -41.54
N LEU A 540 -12.47 -0.09 -41.86
CA LEU A 540 -13.81 -0.67 -42.01
C LEU A 540 -14.19 -1.45 -40.72
N PRO A 541 -15.47 -1.48 -40.30
CA PRO A 541 -15.90 -2.22 -39.12
C PRO A 541 -15.81 -3.74 -39.34
N THR A 542 -15.48 -4.48 -38.27
CA THR A 542 -15.48 -5.95 -38.26
C THR A 542 -16.90 -6.53 -38.12
N ASN A 543 -17.06 -7.85 -38.29
CA ASN A 543 -18.37 -8.51 -38.34
C ASN A 543 -18.61 -9.58 -37.24
N HIS A 544 -17.72 -9.67 -36.27
CA HIS A 544 -17.69 -10.64 -35.17
C HIS A 544 -17.59 -9.93 -33.81
N SER A 545 -17.43 -10.71 -32.73
CA SER A 545 -17.10 -10.18 -31.41
C SER A 545 -15.75 -9.43 -31.43
N VAL A 546 -15.69 -8.34 -30.66
CA VAL A 546 -14.49 -7.53 -30.44
C VAL A 546 -13.32 -8.38 -29.94
N ILE A 547 -12.11 -8.08 -30.41
CA ILE A 547 -10.86 -8.60 -29.84
C ILE A 547 -10.42 -7.61 -28.76
N GLN A 548 -10.30 -8.08 -27.52
CA GLN A 548 -9.98 -7.26 -26.35
C GLN A 548 -8.59 -7.62 -25.81
N LEU A 549 -7.76 -6.58 -25.64
CA LEU A 549 -6.40 -6.66 -25.12
C LEU A 549 -6.36 -5.87 -23.82
N THR A 550 -6.01 -6.51 -22.70
CA THR A 550 -5.86 -5.84 -21.42
C THR A 550 -4.42 -5.94 -20.96
N LEU A 551 -3.69 -4.81 -20.99
CA LEU A 551 -2.38 -4.70 -20.37
C LEU A 551 -2.56 -4.43 -18.87
N VAL A 552 -1.72 -5.02 -18.03
CA VAL A 552 -1.74 -4.89 -16.57
C VAL A 552 -0.32 -4.76 -16.04
N SER A 553 -0.07 -3.80 -15.14
CA SER A 553 1.21 -3.67 -14.42
C SER A 553 1.52 -4.93 -13.62
N HIS A 554 2.76 -5.44 -13.70
CA HIS A 554 3.20 -6.69 -13.06
C HIS A 554 4.56 -6.51 -12.37
N GLU A 555 4.84 -7.30 -11.34
CA GLU A 555 6.18 -7.31 -10.73
C GLU A 555 7.21 -7.75 -11.78
N GLY A 556 8.13 -6.84 -12.12
CA GLY A 556 9.17 -7.06 -13.14
C GLY A 556 8.70 -7.06 -14.60
N GLY A 557 7.54 -6.50 -14.92
CA GLY A 557 7.10 -6.39 -16.32
C GLY A 557 5.65 -5.92 -16.53
N VAL A 558 5.10 -6.29 -17.69
CA VAL A 558 3.70 -6.05 -18.05
C VAL A 558 3.01 -7.39 -18.32
N LYS A 559 1.88 -7.64 -17.68
CA LYS A 559 1.02 -8.78 -17.99
C LYS A 559 0.00 -8.40 -19.05
N LEU A 560 0.00 -9.13 -20.17
CA LEU A 560 -1.05 -9.09 -21.18
C LEU A 560 -2.10 -10.16 -20.84
N LEU A 561 -3.37 -9.75 -20.88
CA LEU A 561 -4.53 -10.63 -20.98
C LEU A 561 -5.17 -10.40 -22.36
N MET A 562 -5.61 -11.47 -23.01
CA MET A 562 -6.14 -11.42 -24.37
C MET A 562 -7.43 -12.24 -24.47
N ASN A 563 -8.45 -11.69 -25.11
CA ASN A 563 -9.72 -12.35 -25.40
C ASN A 563 -10.10 -12.07 -26.86
N ALA A 564 -10.14 -13.12 -27.69
CA ALA A 564 -10.29 -13.00 -29.14
C ALA A 564 -11.17 -14.14 -29.69
N PRO A 565 -12.15 -13.88 -30.60
CA PRO A 565 -12.68 -14.97 -31.42
C PRO A 565 -11.55 -15.72 -32.11
N PHE A 566 -11.60 -17.05 -32.07
CA PHE A 566 -10.65 -17.94 -32.73
C PHE A 566 -11.36 -18.61 -33.91
N PHE A 567 -10.91 -18.32 -35.14
CA PHE A 567 -11.51 -18.75 -36.40
C PHE A 567 -10.95 -20.10 -36.88
N ASN A 568 -9.73 -20.45 -36.44
CA ASN A 568 -8.99 -21.69 -36.71
C ASN A 568 -8.65 -21.87 -38.20
N ASP A 569 -8.26 -20.79 -38.89
CA ASP A 569 -8.08 -20.75 -40.35
C ASP A 569 -6.87 -19.93 -40.86
N PRO A 570 -5.63 -20.18 -40.36
CA PRO A 570 -5.14 -21.56 -40.23
C PRO A 570 -5.24 -22.16 -38.82
N PRO A 571 -5.43 -23.49 -38.71
CA PRO A 571 -5.43 -24.18 -37.42
C PRO A 571 -4.06 -24.06 -36.73
N ASN A 572 -4.09 -23.95 -35.39
CA ASN A 572 -2.93 -23.73 -34.53
C ASN A 572 -1.69 -24.60 -34.89
N PRO A 573 -0.47 -24.04 -34.89
CA PRO A 573 0.75 -24.71 -35.34
C PRO A 573 1.13 -26.01 -34.61
N GLY A 574 0.64 -26.22 -33.38
CA GLY A 574 0.90 -27.44 -32.61
C GLY A 574 2.25 -27.45 -31.89
N GLY A 575 2.49 -26.46 -31.03
CA GLY A 575 3.63 -26.40 -30.12
C GLY A 575 3.23 -26.46 -28.63
N PRO A 576 4.19 -26.69 -27.71
CA PRO A 576 3.98 -26.45 -26.29
C PRO A 576 3.75 -24.96 -26.01
N ALA A 577 2.76 -24.63 -25.18
CA ALA A 577 2.44 -23.24 -24.85
C ALA A 577 3.56 -22.56 -24.04
N GLY A 578 3.92 -21.33 -24.40
CA GLY A 578 4.97 -20.54 -23.75
C GLY A 578 6.37 -20.68 -24.37
N GLU A 579 6.58 -21.62 -25.29
CA GLU A 579 7.84 -21.75 -26.05
C GLU A 579 7.77 -20.96 -27.38
N PRO A 580 8.89 -20.40 -27.87
CA PRO A 580 8.92 -19.64 -29.12
C PRO A 580 8.71 -20.53 -30.36
N PHE A 581 7.87 -20.09 -31.29
CA PHE A 581 7.55 -20.80 -32.53
C PHE A 581 7.97 -20.00 -33.77
N PRO A 582 8.98 -20.43 -34.55
CA PRO A 582 9.38 -19.73 -35.78
C PRO A 582 8.29 -19.83 -36.87
N GLY A 583 7.92 -18.70 -37.48
CA GLY A 583 6.86 -18.65 -38.50
C GLY A 583 5.44 -18.55 -37.93
N LEU A 584 5.29 -18.05 -36.70
CA LEU A 584 3.97 -17.92 -36.06
C LEU A 584 3.05 -16.97 -36.84
N TRP A 585 3.59 -15.91 -37.46
CA TRP A 585 2.93 -15.03 -38.43
C TRP A 585 2.24 -15.73 -39.62
N GLU A 586 2.53 -17.00 -39.93
CA GLU A 586 1.83 -17.76 -40.98
C GLU A 586 0.45 -18.28 -40.51
N TYR A 587 0.16 -18.21 -39.20
CA TYR A 587 -1.06 -18.72 -38.56
C TYR A 587 -2.01 -17.59 -38.17
N GLU A 588 -3.10 -17.95 -37.49
CA GLU A 588 -4.00 -16.99 -36.84
C GLU A 588 -3.30 -16.41 -35.59
N VAL A 589 -3.10 -15.09 -35.57
CA VAL A 589 -2.30 -14.40 -34.56
C VAL A 589 -2.86 -13.04 -34.16
N VAL A 590 -2.47 -12.59 -32.96
CA VAL A 590 -2.51 -11.19 -32.53
C VAL A 590 -1.07 -10.72 -32.36
N GLU A 591 -0.72 -9.63 -33.04
CA GLU A 591 0.59 -8.98 -33.00
C GLU A 591 0.47 -7.69 -32.18
N ILE A 592 1.41 -7.43 -31.27
CA ILE A 592 1.45 -6.18 -30.48
C ILE A 592 2.82 -5.54 -30.57
N PHE A 593 2.83 -4.24 -30.88
CA PHE A 593 4.03 -3.44 -31.06
C PHE A 593 4.10 -2.32 -30.03
N PHE A 594 5.21 -2.20 -29.29
CA PHE A 594 5.48 -1.10 -28.35
C PHE A 594 6.70 -0.30 -28.82
N LEU A 595 6.55 1.03 -28.96
CA LEU A 595 7.44 1.93 -29.69
C LEU A 595 7.83 3.15 -28.85
N ASN A 596 9.09 3.58 -28.91
CA ASN A 596 9.56 4.84 -28.32
C ASN A 596 9.72 5.97 -29.36
N ASP A 597 10.12 7.17 -28.91
CA ASP A 597 10.35 8.33 -29.79
C ASP A 597 11.68 8.29 -30.58
N LEU A 598 12.45 7.19 -30.47
CA LEU A 598 13.65 6.90 -31.27
C LEU A 598 13.38 5.84 -32.36
N ASP A 599 12.11 5.53 -32.62
CA ASP A 599 11.64 4.48 -33.52
C ASP A 599 12.11 3.05 -33.14
N HIS A 600 12.61 2.84 -31.90
CA HIS A 600 12.89 1.50 -31.38
C HIS A 600 11.60 0.84 -30.93
N TYR A 601 11.36 -0.41 -31.34
CA TYR A 601 10.18 -1.19 -30.94
C TYR A 601 10.52 -2.61 -30.47
N ILE A 602 9.59 -3.18 -29.70
CA ILE A 602 9.42 -4.63 -29.55
C ILE A 602 8.10 -5.05 -30.23
N GLU A 603 8.15 -6.20 -30.88
CA GLU A 603 7.06 -6.89 -31.58
C GLU A 603 6.77 -8.22 -30.86
N LEU A 604 5.50 -8.55 -30.67
CA LEU A 604 5.05 -9.69 -29.88
C LEU A 604 3.92 -10.43 -30.61
N GLU A 605 4.22 -11.61 -31.15
CA GLU A 605 3.27 -12.51 -31.82
C GLU A 605 2.62 -13.49 -30.83
N PHE A 606 1.29 -13.59 -30.81
CA PHE A 606 0.55 -14.54 -29.97
C PHE A 606 -0.50 -15.32 -30.80
N CYS A 607 -0.60 -16.63 -30.62
CA CYS A 607 -1.66 -17.47 -31.20
C CYS A 607 -2.61 -17.97 -30.08
N PRO A 608 -3.64 -17.18 -29.69
CA PRO A 608 -4.60 -17.57 -28.66
C PRO A 608 -5.58 -18.63 -29.20
N THR A 609 -6.10 -19.51 -28.35
CA THR A 609 -7.12 -20.51 -28.75
C THR A 609 -8.56 -20.09 -28.43
N TRP A 610 -8.73 -19.03 -27.63
CA TRP A 610 -9.96 -18.21 -27.44
C TRP A 610 -9.65 -17.05 -26.48
N SER A 611 -8.81 -17.33 -25.48
CA SER A 611 -8.18 -16.34 -24.60
C SER A 611 -6.75 -16.78 -24.26
N GLY A 612 -5.94 -15.86 -23.74
CA GLY A 612 -4.56 -16.13 -23.35
C GLY A 612 -4.04 -15.12 -22.34
N GLU A 613 -2.96 -15.47 -21.65
CA GLU A 613 -2.20 -14.56 -20.79
C GLU A 613 -0.69 -14.73 -21.02
N ALA A 614 0.05 -13.63 -20.90
CA ALA A 614 1.50 -13.59 -21.00
C ALA A 614 2.06 -12.54 -20.04
N VAL A 615 3.26 -12.75 -19.50
CA VAL A 615 4.00 -11.73 -18.75
C VAL A 615 5.26 -11.39 -19.54
N ILE A 616 5.35 -10.15 -19.99
CA ILE A 616 6.48 -9.62 -20.76
C ILE A 616 7.42 -8.91 -19.78
N PRO A 617 8.67 -9.35 -19.60
CA PRO A 617 9.59 -8.74 -18.63
C PRO A 617 9.96 -7.28 -18.97
N SER A 618 10.14 -6.44 -17.96
CA SER A 618 10.54 -5.02 -18.09
C SER A 618 11.75 -4.79 -18.99
N GLY A 619 12.72 -5.72 -18.98
CA GLY A 619 13.95 -5.64 -19.79
C GLY A 619 13.76 -5.94 -21.28
N TYR A 620 12.56 -6.33 -21.72
CA TYR A 620 12.27 -6.63 -23.13
C TYR A 620 11.73 -5.39 -23.86
N PHE A 621 11.13 -4.44 -23.15
CA PHE A 621 10.62 -3.20 -23.74
C PHE A 621 11.77 -2.20 -24.03
N PRO A 622 11.72 -1.45 -25.15
CA PRO A 622 12.60 -0.30 -25.33
C PRO A 622 12.34 0.73 -24.22
N LYS A 623 13.36 1.50 -23.82
CA LYS A 623 13.17 2.54 -22.79
C LYS A 623 12.35 3.71 -23.34
N ALA A 624 11.53 4.29 -22.46
CA ALA A 624 10.55 5.33 -22.75
C ALA A 624 9.61 4.98 -23.91
N VAL A 625 8.89 3.85 -23.81
CA VAL A 625 7.75 3.56 -24.71
C VAL A 625 6.75 4.72 -24.63
N THR A 626 6.43 5.31 -25.78
CA THR A 626 5.48 6.43 -25.91
C THR A 626 4.27 6.06 -26.76
N LYS A 627 4.36 5.02 -27.60
CA LYS A 627 3.29 4.62 -28.54
C LYS A 627 3.16 3.11 -28.65
N MET A 628 1.99 2.65 -29.10
CA MET A 628 1.77 1.25 -29.46
C MET A 628 0.81 1.11 -30.66
N ASN A 629 0.79 -0.07 -31.25
CA ASN A 629 -0.36 -0.55 -32.02
C ASN A 629 -0.50 -2.07 -31.81
N ALA A 630 -1.67 -2.60 -32.14
CA ALA A 630 -1.92 -4.03 -32.14
C ALA A 630 -2.71 -4.42 -33.38
N TYR A 631 -2.39 -5.58 -33.95
CA TYR A 631 -3.04 -6.14 -35.12
C TYR A 631 -3.58 -7.53 -34.81
N ALA A 632 -4.65 -7.93 -35.49
CA ALA A 632 -5.13 -9.31 -35.49
C ALA A 632 -5.22 -9.82 -36.92
N ILE A 633 -4.82 -11.07 -37.12
CA ILE A 633 -4.63 -11.68 -38.44
C ILE A 633 -5.28 -13.05 -38.46
N HIS A 634 -6.23 -13.25 -39.38
CA HIS A 634 -6.95 -14.51 -39.59
C HIS A 634 -7.25 -14.72 -41.08
N GLY A 635 -7.78 -15.88 -41.45
CA GLY A 635 -7.89 -16.30 -42.85
C GLY A 635 -6.56 -16.76 -43.46
N SER A 636 -6.66 -17.41 -44.62
CA SER A 636 -5.55 -18.11 -45.27
C SER A 636 -5.28 -17.63 -46.70
N ASP A 637 -4.02 -17.77 -47.13
CA ASP A 637 -3.51 -17.39 -48.46
C ASP A 637 -3.98 -15.99 -48.93
N GLU A 638 -4.71 -15.91 -50.05
CA GLU A 638 -5.21 -14.66 -50.65
C GLU A 638 -6.45 -14.08 -49.92
N GLU A 639 -7.04 -14.80 -48.97
CA GLU A 639 -8.24 -14.37 -48.21
C GLU A 639 -7.90 -13.84 -46.80
N ARG A 640 -6.62 -13.57 -46.50
CA ARG A 640 -6.20 -13.02 -45.19
C ARG A 640 -6.86 -11.69 -44.85
N ILE A 641 -7.44 -11.64 -43.65
CA ILE A 641 -8.03 -10.47 -43.02
C ILE A 641 -7.01 -9.92 -42.01
N TYR A 642 -6.87 -8.59 -42.00
CA TYR A 642 -6.01 -7.88 -41.06
C TYR A 642 -6.83 -6.80 -40.36
N GLU A 643 -6.78 -6.80 -39.05
CA GLU A 643 -7.47 -5.86 -38.16
C GLU A 643 -6.46 -5.09 -37.33
N ALA A 644 -6.83 -3.88 -36.88
CA ALA A 644 -5.91 -2.97 -36.24
C ALA A 644 -6.62 -2.17 -35.13
N LEU A 645 -5.95 -2.04 -33.99
CA LEU A 645 -6.38 -1.15 -32.91
C LEU A 645 -6.36 0.32 -33.38
N TYR A 646 -5.30 0.71 -34.07
CA TYR A 646 -5.19 2.02 -34.72
C TYR A 646 -5.01 1.84 -36.24
N PRO A 647 -6.11 1.86 -37.03
CA PRO A 647 -6.08 1.54 -38.46
C PRO A 647 -5.61 2.70 -39.34
N THR A 648 -5.21 2.36 -40.56
CA THR A 648 -4.89 3.35 -41.60
C THR A 648 -6.17 3.88 -42.26
N PRO A 649 -6.26 5.19 -42.62
CA PRO A 649 -7.45 5.75 -43.26
C PRO A 649 -7.80 5.06 -44.58
N TYR A 650 -9.08 4.72 -44.74
CA TYR A 650 -9.59 3.99 -45.91
C TYR A 650 -9.11 4.57 -47.24
N GLY A 651 -8.45 3.74 -48.05
CA GLY A 651 -7.95 4.09 -49.37
C GLY A 651 -6.65 4.91 -49.43
N LYS A 652 -5.96 5.18 -48.30
CA LYS A 652 -4.62 5.82 -48.32
C LYS A 652 -3.56 4.90 -48.93
N TYR A 653 -3.67 3.59 -48.73
CA TYR A 653 -2.73 2.57 -49.20
C TYR A 653 -3.43 1.38 -49.88
N PRO A 654 -2.77 0.70 -50.83
CA PRO A 654 -3.34 -0.47 -51.50
C PRO A 654 -3.27 -1.76 -50.69
N ASN A 655 -2.27 -1.88 -49.80
CA ASN A 655 -1.94 -3.07 -49.01
C ASN A 655 -1.69 -2.68 -47.54
N PRO A 656 -1.89 -3.59 -46.57
CA PRO A 656 -1.45 -3.41 -45.19
C PRO A 656 0.08 -3.30 -45.09
N ASP A 657 0.55 -2.67 -44.01
CA ASP A 657 1.96 -2.45 -43.68
C ASP A 657 2.04 -2.08 -42.20
N PHE A 658 2.40 -3.05 -41.35
CA PHE A 658 2.37 -2.93 -39.88
C PHE A 658 3.52 -2.07 -39.34
N HIS A 659 4.54 -1.83 -40.17
CA HIS A 659 5.72 -1.03 -39.82
C HIS A 659 5.49 0.49 -40.07
N ARG A 660 4.24 0.91 -40.33
CA ARG A 660 3.89 2.34 -40.43
C ARG A 660 3.79 2.99 -39.05
N LEU A 661 4.93 3.46 -38.55
CA LEU A 661 5.06 4.17 -37.27
C LEU A 661 4.17 5.43 -37.15
N GLU A 662 3.73 6.01 -38.28
CA GLU A 662 2.70 7.08 -38.33
C GLU A 662 1.29 6.64 -37.87
N TYR A 663 1.06 5.34 -37.62
CA TYR A 663 -0.18 4.76 -37.13
C TYR A 663 -0.04 4.08 -35.76
N PHE A 664 0.88 4.54 -34.92
CA PHE A 664 0.95 4.10 -33.53
C PHE A 664 0.25 5.14 -32.63
N MET A 665 -0.67 4.67 -31.80
CA MET A 665 -1.38 5.52 -30.83
C MET A 665 -0.52 5.75 -29.58
N PRO A 666 -0.62 6.90 -28.89
CA PRO A 666 0.06 7.11 -27.61
C PRO A 666 -0.34 6.07 -26.56
N ILE A 667 0.61 5.67 -25.72
CA ILE A 667 0.36 4.85 -24.52
C ILE A 667 1.10 5.43 -23.32
N ASP A 668 0.41 5.44 -22.18
CA ASP A 668 0.94 5.82 -20.87
C ASP A 668 1.73 4.66 -20.22
N PHE A 669 2.84 4.28 -20.86
CA PHE A 669 3.55 3.05 -20.52
C PHE A 669 4.29 3.11 -19.17
N ILE A 670 4.63 4.31 -18.67
CA ILE A 670 5.24 4.51 -17.34
C ILE A 670 4.36 3.98 -16.20
N HIS A 671 3.03 3.97 -16.35
CA HIS A 671 2.14 3.43 -15.33
C HIS A 671 1.92 1.90 -15.45
N LEU A 672 2.24 1.30 -16.60
CA LEU A 672 2.35 -0.17 -16.72
C LEU A 672 3.67 -0.66 -16.13
N ASP A 673 4.79 -0.07 -16.55
CA ASP A 673 6.13 -0.38 -16.06
C ASP A 673 6.86 0.92 -15.64
N PRO A 674 6.82 1.27 -14.34
CA PRO A 674 7.53 2.42 -13.80
C PRO A 674 9.06 2.35 -13.97
N SER A 675 9.64 1.18 -14.24
CA SER A 675 11.07 1.06 -14.54
C SER A 675 11.40 1.44 -16.00
N ASN A 676 10.40 1.61 -16.86
CA ASN A 676 10.59 1.95 -18.28
C ASN A 676 10.99 3.42 -18.50
N MET A 677 10.65 4.32 -17.57
CA MET A 677 11.04 5.73 -17.60
C MET A 677 11.84 6.11 -16.36
N GLY A 678 12.95 6.82 -16.55
CA GLY A 678 13.80 7.26 -15.44
C GLY A 678 14.76 8.37 -15.82
N ASP A 679 14.46 9.60 -15.41
CA ASP A 679 15.41 10.70 -15.34
C ASP A 679 16.39 10.51 -14.17
N ASN A 680 17.12 9.40 -14.21
CA ASN A 680 18.31 9.13 -13.42
C ASN A 680 19.19 8.16 -14.22
N TYR A 681 20.40 8.60 -14.57
CA TYR A 681 21.34 7.84 -15.40
C TYR A 681 22.05 6.71 -14.62
N THR A 682 21.28 5.83 -13.97
CA THR A 682 21.67 4.43 -13.74
C THR A 682 21.01 3.60 -14.83
N SER A 683 21.57 3.70 -16.04
CA SER A 683 21.04 3.02 -17.22
C SER A 683 21.05 1.50 -17.03
N ASN A 684 19.94 0.82 -17.24
CA ASN A 684 19.97 -0.59 -17.65
C ASN A 684 20.32 -0.68 -19.14
N VAL A 685 21.43 -0.05 -19.52
CA VAL A 685 22.16 -0.34 -20.77
C VAL A 685 22.96 -1.59 -20.46
N TRP A 686 22.64 -2.67 -21.17
CA TRP A 686 23.28 -3.96 -20.99
C TRP A 686 23.76 -4.52 -22.33
N PHE A 687 25.05 -4.34 -22.62
CA PHE A 687 25.64 -4.86 -23.85
C PHE A 687 26.03 -6.33 -23.66
N VAL A 688 25.36 -7.23 -24.40
CA VAL A 688 25.66 -8.67 -24.44
C VAL A 688 26.68 -8.96 -25.53
N TYR A 689 27.71 -9.72 -25.18
CA TYR A 689 28.78 -10.14 -26.07
C TYR A 689 29.00 -11.65 -25.98
N GLU A 690 29.09 -12.29 -27.13
CA GLU A 690 29.18 -13.75 -27.26
C GLU A 690 30.49 -14.19 -27.91
N ILE A 691 31.36 -14.81 -27.12
CA ILE A 691 32.57 -15.44 -27.64
C ILE A 691 32.20 -16.83 -28.17
N THR A 692 32.14 -16.90 -29.50
CA THR A 692 31.80 -18.11 -30.29
C THR A 692 32.99 -18.64 -31.11
N LYS A 693 34.15 -17.98 -31.01
CA LYS A 693 35.31 -18.19 -31.86
C LYS A 693 36.63 -18.19 -31.10
N THR A 694 37.54 -19.05 -31.56
CA THR A 694 38.97 -19.00 -31.26
C THR A 694 39.61 -17.71 -31.78
N TRP A 695 40.75 -17.33 -31.20
CA TRP A 695 41.51 -16.11 -31.52
C TRP A 695 41.89 -15.94 -33.01
N ASN A 696 41.86 -17.03 -33.79
CA ASN A 696 42.17 -17.10 -35.20
C ASN A 696 40.95 -17.47 -36.08
N ASP A 697 39.74 -17.08 -35.66
CA ASP A 697 38.49 -17.12 -36.45
C ASP A 697 37.93 -18.52 -36.76
N LEU A 698 38.40 -19.57 -36.06
CA LEU A 698 37.75 -20.90 -36.07
C LEU A 698 36.66 -20.98 -35.00
N PRO A 699 35.52 -21.66 -35.24
CA PRO A 699 34.45 -21.81 -34.25
C PRO A 699 34.88 -22.66 -33.04
N THR A 700 34.27 -22.40 -31.88
CA THR A 700 34.42 -23.22 -30.66
C THR A 700 33.59 -24.51 -30.72
N ASN A 701 33.80 -25.42 -29.75
CA ASN A 701 33.15 -26.75 -29.71
C ASN A 701 32.38 -27.04 -28.41
N HIS A 702 32.03 -25.99 -27.67
CA HIS A 702 31.28 -26.00 -26.41
C HIS A 702 30.18 -24.93 -26.45
N SER A 703 29.40 -24.79 -25.38
CA SER A 703 28.47 -23.67 -25.24
C SER A 703 29.20 -22.32 -25.25
N VAL A 704 28.49 -21.29 -25.69
CA VAL A 704 28.96 -19.91 -25.81
C VAL A 704 29.48 -19.37 -24.46
N ILE A 705 30.50 -18.53 -24.51
CA ILE A 705 30.92 -17.71 -23.36
C ILE A 705 30.28 -16.34 -23.52
N GLN A 706 29.41 -15.98 -22.58
CA GLN A 706 28.63 -14.75 -22.59
C GLN A 706 29.20 -13.75 -21.57
N LEU A 707 29.36 -12.51 -22.01
CA LEU A 707 29.73 -11.36 -21.17
C LEU A 707 28.63 -10.31 -21.31
N THR A 708 28.17 -9.75 -20.20
CA THR A 708 27.19 -8.65 -20.19
C THR A 708 27.77 -7.48 -19.41
N LEU A 709 28.00 -6.36 -20.09
CA LEU A 709 28.37 -5.09 -19.45
C LEU A 709 27.09 -4.33 -19.13
N VAL A 710 26.82 -4.06 -17.84
CA VAL A 710 25.66 -3.30 -17.36
C VAL A 710 26.14 -2.01 -16.70
N SER A 711 25.50 -0.88 -16.97
CA SER A 711 25.76 0.37 -16.24
C SER A 711 25.31 0.26 -14.77
N HIS A 712 26.02 0.95 -13.86
CA HIS A 712 25.82 0.85 -12.42
C HIS A 712 26.20 2.15 -11.70
N GLU A 713 25.63 2.42 -10.53
CA GLU A 713 26.09 3.53 -9.69
C GLU A 713 27.58 3.36 -9.35
N GLY A 714 28.42 4.30 -9.80
CA GLY A 714 29.87 4.31 -9.58
C GLY A 714 30.73 3.43 -10.48
N GLY A 715 30.19 2.81 -11.54
CA GLY A 715 30.99 2.05 -12.49
C GLY A 715 30.21 1.18 -13.48
N VAL A 716 30.92 0.24 -14.12
CA VAL A 716 30.33 -0.75 -15.02
C VAL A 716 30.34 -2.12 -14.35
N LYS A 717 29.18 -2.74 -14.27
CA LYS A 717 28.96 -4.08 -13.73
C LYS A 717 29.10 -5.12 -14.84
N LEU A 718 30.14 -5.94 -14.78
CA LEU A 718 30.37 -7.05 -15.70
C LEU A 718 29.79 -8.34 -15.12
N LEU A 719 28.80 -8.91 -15.80
CA LEU A 719 28.30 -10.26 -15.58
C LEU A 719 28.94 -11.22 -16.60
N MET A 720 29.23 -12.45 -16.20
CA MET A 720 29.84 -13.48 -17.05
C MET A 720 29.18 -14.84 -16.82
N ASN A 721 29.01 -15.60 -17.90
CA ASN A 721 28.58 -16.99 -17.89
C ASN A 721 29.39 -17.79 -18.92
N ALA A 722 30.07 -18.86 -18.49
CA ALA A 722 30.97 -19.66 -19.32
C ALA A 722 30.91 -21.16 -18.98
N PRO A 723 31.35 -22.06 -19.89
CA PRO A 723 31.60 -23.45 -19.53
C PRO A 723 32.76 -23.55 -18.53
N PHE A 724 32.65 -24.44 -17.55
CA PHE A 724 33.70 -24.68 -16.55
C PHE A 724 34.54 -25.92 -16.92
N PHE A 725 35.73 -25.69 -17.48
CA PHE A 725 36.59 -26.75 -18.03
C PHE A 725 37.48 -27.47 -16.99
N ASN A 726 37.75 -26.84 -15.83
CA ASN A 726 38.57 -27.38 -14.73
C ASN A 726 40.00 -27.88 -15.12
N ASP A 727 40.58 -27.37 -16.22
CA ASP A 727 41.97 -27.64 -16.64
C ASP A 727 42.76 -26.32 -16.78
N PRO A 728 43.82 -26.08 -15.98
CA PRO A 728 44.30 -26.92 -14.87
C PRO A 728 43.37 -26.91 -13.64
N PRO A 729 43.41 -27.94 -12.79
CA PRO A 729 42.54 -28.06 -11.61
C PRO A 729 42.93 -27.11 -10.46
N ASN A 730 41.92 -26.75 -9.66
CA ASN A 730 41.96 -25.73 -8.60
C ASN A 730 43.08 -25.91 -7.54
N PRO A 731 44.01 -24.94 -7.39
CA PRO A 731 45.06 -24.96 -6.36
C PRO A 731 44.62 -24.60 -4.92
N GLY A 732 43.42 -24.03 -4.74
CA GLY A 732 42.76 -23.84 -3.44
C GLY A 732 43.12 -22.56 -2.66
N GLY A 733 42.15 -21.64 -2.55
CA GLY A 733 42.25 -20.41 -1.74
C GLY A 733 40.87 -19.71 -1.59
N PRO A 734 40.76 -18.68 -0.73
CA PRO A 734 39.58 -17.82 -0.67
C PRO A 734 39.53 -16.85 -1.86
N ALA A 735 38.33 -16.45 -2.29
CA ALA A 735 38.15 -15.44 -3.34
C ALA A 735 38.46 -14.02 -2.83
N GLY A 736 38.91 -13.14 -3.73
CA GLY A 736 38.97 -11.69 -3.51
C GLY A 736 40.36 -11.02 -3.48
N GLU A 737 41.47 -11.77 -3.37
CA GLU A 737 42.83 -11.19 -3.31
C GLU A 737 43.67 -11.46 -4.60
N PRO A 738 44.60 -10.55 -5.00
CA PRO A 738 45.25 -10.62 -6.31
C PRO A 738 46.56 -11.44 -6.38
N PHE A 739 46.48 -12.59 -7.05
CA PHE A 739 47.57 -13.39 -7.67
C PHE A 739 48.73 -13.95 -6.78
N PRO A 740 49.43 -15.04 -7.20
CA PRO A 740 49.21 -15.83 -8.41
C PRO A 740 48.62 -17.24 -8.14
N GLY A 741 47.64 -17.63 -8.95
CA GLY A 741 47.32 -19.05 -9.18
C GLY A 741 46.10 -19.61 -8.46
N PHE A 742 45.10 -18.81 -8.10
CA PHE A 742 43.87 -19.30 -7.48
C PHE A 742 42.62 -18.85 -8.26
N HIS A 743 41.54 -19.64 -8.17
CA HIS A 743 40.23 -19.25 -8.70
C HIS A 743 39.58 -18.22 -7.75
N GLY A 744 38.75 -17.31 -8.28
CA GLY A 744 38.17 -16.23 -7.48
C GLY A 744 39.07 -14.99 -7.34
N GLN A 745 40.14 -14.89 -8.13
CA GLN A 745 41.05 -13.73 -8.16
C GLN A 745 40.83 -12.87 -9.41
N HIS A 746 41.06 -11.57 -9.29
CA HIS A 746 41.11 -10.63 -10.41
C HIS A 746 42.51 -10.02 -10.53
N LEU A 747 42.83 -9.46 -11.70
CA LEU A 747 44.01 -8.63 -11.93
C LEU A 747 43.66 -7.54 -12.93
N VAL A 748 43.63 -6.29 -12.46
CA VAL A 748 43.54 -5.11 -13.33
C VAL A 748 44.95 -4.58 -13.57
N LEU A 749 45.27 -4.28 -14.83
CA LEU A 749 46.54 -3.68 -15.26
C LEU A 749 46.23 -2.42 -16.07
N LEU A 750 46.82 -1.29 -15.68
CA LEU A 750 46.76 -0.07 -16.48
C LEU A 750 48.03 0.06 -17.31
N LEU A 751 47.87 -0.05 -18.64
CA LEU A 751 48.96 -0.10 -19.62
C LEU A 751 49.12 1.24 -20.35
N ASN A 752 50.36 1.59 -20.71
CA ASN A 752 50.64 2.65 -21.68
C ASN A 752 50.79 2.11 -23.12
N ASP A 753 51.01 3.02 -24.07
CA ASP A 753 51.29 2.76 -25.49
C ASP A 753 52.45 1.77 -25.73
N THR A 754 53.46 1.77 -24.85
CA THR A 754 54.59 0.82 -24.89
C THR A 754 54.29 -0.57 -24.30
N ARG A 755 53.02 -0.87 -23.96
CA ARG A 755 52.56 -2.08 -23.26
C ARG A 755 53.18 -2.26 -21.87
N GLN A 756 53.62 -1.19 -21.22
CA GLN A 756 54.13 -1.23 -19.84
C GLN A 756 53.00 -0.92 -18.85
N SER A 757 52.86 -1.76 -17.83
CA SER A 757 51.97 -1.51 -16.70
C SER A 757 52.54 -0.43 -15.80
N PHE A 758 51.84 0.70 -15.66
CA PHE A 758 52.20 1.76 -14.70
C PHE A 758 51.46 1.62 -13.36
N MET A 759 50.39 0.84 -13.32
CA MET A 759 49.71 0.41 -12.10
C MET A 759 49.11 -0.99 -12.27
N ASP A 760 49.23 -1.83 -11.26
CA ASP A 760 48.75 -3.22 -11.22
C ASP A 760 48.02 -3.54 -9.90
N GLN A 761 47.33 -4.69 -9.87
CA GLN A 761 46.65 -5.23 -8.68
C GLN A 761 45.57 -4.31 -8.06
N LEU A 762 44.89 -3.49 -8.87
CA LEU A 762 43.79 -2.65 -8.37
C LEU A 762 42.63 -3.52 -7.83
N PRO A 763 42.09 -3.20 -6.64
CA PRO A 763 41.03 -3.99 -6.01
C PRO A 763 39.66 -3.77 -6.67
N MET A 764 38.96 -4.86 -6.94
CA MET A 764 37.64 -4.86 -7.57
C MET A 764 36.67 -5.72 -6.76
N ASN A 765 35.42 -5.27 -6.58
CA ASN A 765 34.41 -6.13 -5.97
C ASN A 765 34.03 -7.23 -6.97
N PHE A 766 34.21 -8.49 -6.58
CA PHE A 766 34.05 -9.65 -7.46
C PHE A 766 33.47 -10.84 -6.71
N THR A 767 32.49 -11.50 -7.31
CA THR A 767 31.96 -12.79 -6.86
C THR A 767 31.94 -13.79 -8.01
N SER A 768 32.02 -15.09 -7.71
CA SER A 768 31.87 -16.14 -8.71
C SER A 768 31.33 -17.43 -8.12
N ALA A 769 30.49 -18.13 -8.88
CA ALA A 769 29.99 -19.45 -8.58
C ALA A 769 30.39 -20.46 -9.67
N ILE A 770 30.34 -21.74 -9.33
CA ILE A 770 30.47 -22.86 -10.26
C ILE A 770 29.29 -23.79 -9.98
N ASP A 771 28.47 -24.07 -10.99
CA ASP A 771 27.41 -25.06 -10.92
C ASP A 771 27.66 -26.15 -11.96
N ASN A 772 28.03 -27.34 -11.49
CA ASN A 772 28.33 -28.54 -12.27
C ASN A 772 29.35 -28.34 -13.42
N ALA A 773 28.91 -27.79 -14.56
CA ALA A 773 29.66 -27.61 -15.80
C ALA A 773 29.67 -26.16 -16.30
N THR A 774 29.10 -25.20 -15.57
CA THR A 774 29.17 -23.76 -15.86
C THR A 774 29.83 -22.99 -14.72
N TRP A 775 30.42 -21.85 -15.08
CA TRP A 775 30.98 -20.85 -14.18
C TRP A 775 30.26 -19.53 -14.43
N SER A 776 29.83 -18.88 -13.36
CA SER A 776 29.27 -17.52 -13.41
C SER A 776 30.11 -16.57 -12.57
N GLY A 777 30.18 -15.32 -13.00
CA GLY A 777 30.95 -14.27 -12.33
C GLY A 777 30.24 -12.93 -12.39
N GLU A 778 30.40 -12.13 -11.34
CA GLU A 778 29.91 -10.76 -11.24
C GLU A 778 31.05 -9.87 -10.73
N ALA A 779 31.36 -8.81 -11.46
CA ALA A 779 32.34 -7.79 -11.10
C ALA A 779 31.71 -6.39 -11.16
N LEU A 780 32.08 -5.49 -10.24
CA LEU A 780 31.85 -4.05 -10.40
C LEU A 780 33.18 -3.35 -10.66
N ILE A 781 33.37 -2.86 -11.89
CA ILE A 781 34.56 -2.12 -12.34
C ILE A 781 34.29 -0.62 -12.09
N PRO A 782 34.99 0.05 -11.15
CA PRO A 782 34.71 1.45 -10.84
C PRO A 782 34.97 2.39 -12.03
N SER A 783 34.14 3.42 -12.20
CA SER A 783 34.27 4.45 -13.27
C SER A 783 35.69 4.99 -13.42
N GLY A 784 36.37 5.23 -12.29
CA GLY A 784 37.73 5.75 -12.27
C GLY A 784 38.83 4.82 -12.80
N TYR A 785 38.54 3.53 -13.07
CA TYR A 785 39.54 2.60 -13.61
C TYR A 785 39.61 2.67 -15.14
N PHE A 786 38.54 3.09 -15.80
CA PHE A 786 38.53 3.35 -17.23
C PHE A 786 39.37 4.60 -17.57
N PRO A 787 40.08 4.63 -18.71
CA PRO A 787 40.61 5.88 -19.26
C PRO A 787 39.45 6.78 -19.70
N LYS A 788 39.69 8.07 -19.94
CA LYS A 788 38.69 8.93 -20.60
C LYS A 788 38.41 8.47 -22.03
N THR A 789 37.22 8.76 -22.55
CA THR A 789 36.81 8.51 -23.94
C THR A 789 37.08 7.06 -24.38
N VAL A 790 36.53 6.09 -23.66
CA VAL A 790 36.55 4.68 -24.09
C VAL A 790 35.69 4.53 -25.34
N ILE A 791 36.31 4.25 -26.48
CA ILE A 791 35.62 4.10 -27.77
C ILE A 791 35.63 2.68 -28.33
N LYS A 792 36.44 1.78 -27.76
CA LYS A 792 36.75 0.47 -28.35
C LYS A 792 37.00 -0.61 -27.29
N MET A 793 36.59 -1.85 -27.56
CA MET A 793 36.90 -3.00 -26.70
C MET A 793 37.14 -4.31 -27.46
N ASN A 794 37.70 -5.30 -26.75
CA ASN A 794 37.71 -6.71 -27.14
C ASN A 794 37.80 -7.56 -25.86
N ALA A 795 37.28 -8.78 -25.89
CA ALA A 795 37.28 -9.72 -24.77
C ALA A 795 37.89 -11.05 -25.19
N TYR A 796 38.66 -11.68 -24.30
CA TYR A 796 39.36 -12.93 -24.57
C TYR A 796 39.09 -13.96 -23.47
N ALA A 797 38.85 -15.21 -23.87
CA ALA A 797 38.75 -16.35 -22.97
C ALA A 797 39.94 -17.30 -23.18
N ILE A 798 40.41 -17.93 -22.11
CA ILE A 798 41.60 -18.81 -22.13
C ILE A 798 41.36 -20.01 -21.22
N HIS A 799 41.48 -21.22 -21.76
CA HIS A 799 41.32 -22.47 -20.99
C HIS A 799 42.25 -23.57 -21.48
N GLY A 800 42.35 -24.67 -20.72
CA GLY A 800 43.26 -25.77 -20.98
C GLY A 800 44.69 -25.53 -20.47
N SER A 801 45.46 -26.61 -20.34
CA SER A 801 46.80 -26.60 -19.77
C SER A 801 47.95 -26.67 -20.81
N ASN A 802 49.05 -25.99 -20.49
CA ASN A 802 50.33 -26.06 -21.22
C ASN A 802 50.20 -25.83 -22.73
N GLU A 803 50.66 -26.78 -23.55
CA GLU A 803 50.62 -26.75 -25.03
C GLU A 803 49.20 -26.94 -25.60
N SER A 804 48.24 -27.36 -24.78
CA SER A 804 46.83 -27.54 -25.13
C SER A 804 45.95 -26.33 -24.79
N ARG A 805 46.55 -25.17 -24.52
CA ARG A 805 45.81 -23.92 -24.26
C ARG A 805 45.01 -23.48 -25.48
N ILE A 806 43.70 -23.34 -25.28
CA ILE A 806 42.77 -22.73 -26.22
C ILE A 806 42.65 -21.25 -25.86
N TYR A 807 42.61 -20.41 -26.90
CA TYR A 807 42.46 -18.96 -26.78
C TYR A 807 41.31 -18.55 -27.69
N GLU A 808 40.38 -17.79 -27.14
CA GLU A 808 39.14 -17.36 -27.79
C GLU A 808 38.99 -15.84 -27.68
N ALA A 809 38.28 -15.25 -28.63
CA ALA A 809 38.17 -13.81 -28.77
C ALA A 809 36.77 -13.42 -29.24
N LEU A 810 36.25 -12.34 -28.69
CA LEU A 810 35.02 -11.70 -29.17
C LEU A 810 35.21 -11.17 -30.60
N TYR A 811 36.31 -10.46 -30.83
CA TYR A 811 36.73 -10.01 -32.15
C TYR A 811 38.08 -10.68 -32.51
N PRO A 812 38.06 -11.81 -33.23
CA PRO A 812 39.26 -12.60 -33.52
C PRO A 812 40.09 -12.04 -34.68
N THR A 813 41.34 -12.47 -34.75
CA THR A 813 42.21 -12.19 -35.91
C THR A 813 41.87 -13.13 -37.08
N PRO A 814 41.90 -12.66 -38.35
CA PRO A 814 41.62 -13.49 -39.52
C PRO A 814 42.48 -14.75 -39.61
N TYR A 815 41.84 -15.88 -39.95
CA TYR A 815 42.48 -17.19 -39.99
C TYR A 815 43.76 -17.20 -40.85
N GLY A 816 44.87 -17.64 -40.25
CA GLY A 816 46.17 -17.78 -40.90
C GLY A 816 46.98 -16.49 -41.03
N GLN A 817 46.50 -15.33 -40.54
CA GLN A 817 47.25 -14.07 -40.59
C GLN A 817 48.46 -14.05 -39.65
N TYR A 818 48.39 -14.74 -38.51
CA TYR A 818 49.45 -14.79 -37.50
C TYR A 818 49.73 -16.22 -37.01
N LEU A 819 50.94 -16.45 -36.48
CA LEU A 819 51.38 -17.76 -35.97
C LEU A 819 51.09 -17.98 -34.48
N ASN A 820 50.84 -16.90 -33.71
CA ASN A 820 50.61 -16.92 -32.27
C ASN A 820 49.57 -15.85 -31.89
N PRO A 821 48.77 -16.05 -30.82
CA PRO A 821 47.90 -15.01 -30.28
C PRO A 821 48.69 -13.83 -29.69
N ASP A 822 48.13 -12.63 -29.80
CA ASP A 822 48.55 -11.43 -29.05
C ASP A 822 47.30 -10.60 -28.76
N PHE A 823 46.96 -10.46 -27.47
CA PHE A 823 45.74 -9.79 -27.01
C PHE A 823 45.83 -8.26 -27.08
N HIS A 824 47.03 -7.71 -27.30
CA HIS A 824 47.32 -6.28 -27.36
C HIS A 824 47.32 -5.76 -28.81
N ARG A 825 46.51 -6.39 -29.67
CA ARG A 825 46.28 -6.00 -31.06
C ARG A 825 45.08 -5.09 -31.15
N LEU A 826 45.32 -3.81 -30.86
CA LEU A 826 44.30 -2.76 -30.86
C LEU A 826 43.63 -2.59 -32.23
N GLU A 827 44.25 -3.08 -33.30
CA GLU A 827 43.69 -3.13 -34.65
C GLU A 827 42.52 -4.11 -34.83
N TYR A 828 42.23 -4.96 -33.83
CA TYR A 828 41.03 -5.83 -33.77
C TYR A 828 40.18 -5.55 -32.52
N PHE A 829 40.18 -4.31 -32.02
CA PHE A 829 39.19 -3.87 -31.04
C PHE A 829 38.08 -3.14 -31.81
N GLU A 830 36.84 -3.60 -31.68
CA GLU A 830 35.69 -2.96 -32.33
C GLU A 830 35.10 -1.87 -31.44
N ASP A 831 34.29 -1.00 -32.06
CA ASP A 831 33.71 0.17 -31.40
C ASP A 831 32.65 -0.22 -30.37
N ILE A 832 32.57 0.55 -29.27
CA ILE A 832 31.56 0.42 -28.22
C ILE A 832 31.06 1.81 -27.83
N ASP A 833 29.74 1.97 -27.67
CA ASP A 833 29.18 3.18 -27.05
C ASP A 833 29.32 3.09 -25.52
N PHE A 834 30.51 3.45 -25.04
CA PHE A 834 30.79 3.44 -23.62
C PHE A 834 30.12 4.62 -22.87
N ALA A 835 29.66 5.65 -23.58
CA ALA A 835 28.95 6.77 -22.97
C ALA A 835 27.57 6.35 -22.45
N GLU A 836 26.94 5.32 -23.06
CA GLU A 836 25.73 4.69 -22.52
C GLU A 836 25.97 3.83 -21.27
N LEU A 837 27.19 3.28 -21.11
CA LEU A 837 27.62 2.50 -19.93
C LEU A 837 28.12 3.35 -18.76
N ASP A 838 28.82 4.44 -19.05
CA ASP A 838 29.30 5.40 -18.06
C ASP A 838 29.29 6.82 -18.65
N PRO A 839 28.18 7.57 -18.51
CA PRO A 839 28.07 8.95 -18.96
C PRO A 839 29.08 9.92 -18.33
N THR A 840 29.82 9.51 -17.28
CA THR A 840 30.87 10.34 -16.68
C THR A 840 32.22 10.21 -17.39
N ASN A 841 32.41 9.18 -18.23
CA ASN A 841 33.68 8.88 -18.91
C ASN A 841 34.11 9.96 -19.92
N ASP A 842 33.12 10.58 -20.59
CA ASP A 842 33.30 11.67 -21.55
C ASP A 842 33.27 13.08 -20.89
N ASN A 843 33.01 13.18 -19.59
CA ASN A 843 32.90 14.47 -18.93
C ASN A 843 34.28 15.10 -18.70
N ASP A 844 34.55 16.22 -19.36
CA ASP A 844 35.81 16.96 -19.24
C ASP A 844 36.17 17.31 -17.78
N GLN A 845 35.16 17.62 -16.94
CA GLN A 845 35.37 18.02 -15.54
C GLN A 845 35.73 16.85 -14.61
N TYR A 846 35.42 15.60 -14.99
CA TYR A 846 35.74 14.44 -14.18
C TYR A 846 37.18 13.99 -14.45
N HIS A 847 38.06 14.09 -13.46
CA HIS A 847 39.43 13.59 -13.54
C HIS A 847 39.59 12.39 -12.61
N SER A 848 39.71 11.18 -13.18
CA SER A 848 40.05 10.01 -12.37
C SER A 848 41.41 10.20 -11.69
N PRO A 849 41.52 10.09 -10.35
CA PRO A 849 42.78 10.21 -9.65
C PRO A 849 43.83 9.17 -10.06
N VAL A 850 43.39 8.05 -10.65
CA VAL A 850 44.25 6.92 -11.04
C VAL A 850 45.07 7.23 -12.31
N TRP A 851 44.57 8.13 -13.16
CA TRP A 851 45.23 8.54 -14.41
C TRP A 851 45.97 9.90 -14.28
N LEU A 852 45.93 10.54 -13.11
CA LEU A 852 46.62 11.82 -12.88
C LEU A 852 48.14 11.65 -12.88
N GLY A 853 48.80 12.17 -13.93
CA GLY A 853 50.26 12.14 -14.09
C GLY A 853 50.76 11.23 -15.21
N VAL A 854 49.86 10.56 -15.93
CA VAL A 854 50.18 9.86 -17.19
C VAL A 854 50.09 10.87 -18.34
N CYS A 855 51.24 11.31 -18.86
CA CYS A 855 51.41 12.27 -19.96
C CYS A 855 52.66 11.94 -20.78
#